data_AF-A0A7K4HGD8-F1
#
_entry.id   AF-A0A7K4HGD8-F1
#
_cell.length_a   1.000
_cell.length_b   1.000
_cell.length_c   1.000
_cell.angle_alpha   90.00
_cell.angle_beta   90.00
_cell.angle_gamma   90.00
#
_symmetry.space_group_name_H-M   'P 1'
#
loop_
_entity.id
_entity.type
_entity.pdbx_description
1 polymer ?
#
loop_
_entity_poly.entity_id
_entity_poly.type
_entity_poly.pdbx_seq_one_letter_code
_entity_poly.pdbx_strand_id
1 'polypeptide(L)'
;MGYGYFGKVLWIDLTNDSFKEEELFEKNYRQFMGGYGLGCKLLYERMSSHIEPLSPESFIGFFPGLLTSTAAPYSGRFMVVGKSPLTGTWGDANCGGNFGPAIKACGYDGIMVSGKSKEPKYLSIIDDDIKILDASNIWGKDIIETEKILKKKHGNSIKTAGIGKAGEMLSKISGIASDRGRIAARSGLGAIMGSKNLKTIVLKGNKKVEIFNREKFYDLIKEYNKTAKIKPLNSMKKSFLSRMFGMVKSMRRLKMGSIDAPNLMRTIYRNFGTSIGNTISAETGDSPIKNWSGIGMYDFPYNKSTNLSSINIGDYKIKEYGCFSCPVQCGAILNIPELNIEEMHIPEYETCCAFGSLLLNNDLLSIFQINDICNRAAIDTISTGATVAYAIECFENGLINTSDTKGLELNWGNSKAILQLVKKMILREDIGDLLADGVKIATEKIGKESELYAIHSLGSEIPMHDPRYFNSLAFSYAYDPTPGRHTTASIDFADIGPYDKFEKKLNLPKKRNQDDNRRVEAQVITTGFHQILDCAGMCMFSTSFGPYPFIDLINSLTGWNNTIDEYITTGLRIQTLRQAFTIREGIKIAQNKLPDRVTGNPPAKKGPLKGKTIEYKDFYRKFCIRMGWNPENGYPLERTLEKLNLEFVIKDLY
;
A
#
# COMPACT_ATOMS: atom_id res chain seq x y z
N MET A 1 -29.26 -0.92 15.31
CA MET A 1 -28.35 -1.05 14.15
C MET A 1 -28.02 0.34 13.64
N GLY A 2 -26.75 0.60 13.31
CA GLY A 2 -26.32 1.87 12.71
C GLY A 2 -26.46 1.87 11.19
N TYR A 3 -26.27 3.02 10.55
CA TYR A 3 -26.30 3.16 9.10
C TYR A 3 -24.88 3.17 8.52
N GLY A 4 -24.64 2.43 7.44
CA GLY A 4 -23.34 2.26 6.78
C GLY A 4 -22.44 1.13 7.32
N TYR A 5 -22.83 0.51 8.42
CA TYR A 5 -22.07 -0.55 9.08
C TYR A 5 -23.01 -1.53 9.78
N PHE A 6 -22.55 -2.75 10.04
CA PHE A 6 -23.35 -3.78 10.70
C PHE A 6 -23.30 -3.69 12.23
N GLY A 7 -22.26 -3.06 12.78
CA GLY A 7 -22.04 -3.02 14.22
C GLY A 7 -21.37 -4.28 14.74
N LYS A 8 -20.71 -5.06 13.88
CA LYS A 8 -20.26 -6.43 14.21
C LYS A 8 -18.86 -6.73 13.67
N VAL A 9 -18.01 -7.31 14.51
CA VAL A 9 -16.70 -7.88 14.13
C VAL A 9 -16.67 -9.36 14.46
N LEU A 10 -16.10 -10.16 13.56
CA LEU A 10 -15.90 -11.60 13.76
C LEU A 10 -14.49 -11.86 14.30
N TRP A 11 -14.40 -12.55 15.43
CA TRP A 11 -13.15 -12.99 16.04
C TRP A 11 -12.96 -14.49 15.82
N ILE A 12 -11.79 -14.87 15.32
CA ILE A 12 -11.40 -16.25 15.04
C ILE A 12 -10.23 -16.62 15.95
N ASP A 13 -10.36 -17.73 16.66
CA ASP A 13 -9.28 -18.35 17.43
C ASP A 13 -8.92 -19.69 16.78
N LEU A 14 -7.76 -19.71 16.12
CA LEU A 14 -7.26 -20.89 15.41
C LEU A 14 -6.67 -21.95 16.35
N THR A 15 -6.34 -21.61 17.59
CA THR A 15 -5.85 -22.58 18.58
C THR A 15 -6.99 -23.45 19.09
N ASN A 16 -8.15 -22.83 19.36
CA ASN A 16 -9.33 -23.51 19.88
C ASN A 16 -10.33 -23.93 18.79
N ASP A 17 -10.01 -23.70 17.51
CA ASP A 17 -10.89 -23.96 16.36
C ASP A 17 -12.29 -23.34 16.56
N SER A 18 -12.33 -22.09 17.02
CA SER A 18 -13.56 -21.41 17.47
C SER A 18 -13.69 -19.99 16.92
N PHE A 19 -14.90 -19.44 17.01
CA PHE A 19 -15.17 -18.06 16.64
C PHE A 19 -16.15 -17.39 17.61
N LYS A 20 -16.12 -16.06 17.64
CA LYS A 20 -17.05 -15.20 18.38
C LYS A 20 -17.45 -14.00 17.55
N GLU A 21 -18.74 -13.71 17.50
CA GLU A 21 -19.23 -12.43 17.00
C GLU A 21 -19.24 -11.40 18.14
N GLU A 22 -18.61 -10.24 17.95
CA GLU A 22 -18.66 -9.12 18.89
C GLU A 22 -19.50 -7.98 18.30
N GLU A 23 -20.53 -7.56 19.02
CA GLU A 23 -21.25 -6.34 18.72
C GLU A 23 -20.49 -5.12 19.25
N LEU A 24 -20.42 -4.07 18.43
CA LEU A 24 -19.70 -2.85 18.72
C LEU A 24 -20.66 -1.67 18.88
N PHE A 25 -20.40 -0.85 19.89
CA PHE A 25 -21.17 0.37 20.14
C PHE A 25 -20.93 1.42 19.04
N GLU A 26 -21.97 2.19 18.71
CA GLU A 26 -21.91 3.30 17.74
C GLU A 26 -20.79 4.31 18.06
N LYS A 27 -20.47 4.52 19.34
CA LYS A 27 -19.36 5.38 19.77
C LYS A 27 -18.03 5.01 19.10
N ASN A 28 -17.76 3.72 18.89
CA ASN A 28 -16.55 3.25 18.22
C ASN A 28 -16.50 3.76 16.78
N TYR A 29 -17.62 3.68 16.06
CA TYR A 29 -17.72 4.17 14.68
C TYR A 29 -17.68 5.70 14.61
N ARG A 30 -18.31 6.41 15.55
CA ARG A 30 -18.21 7.88 15.59
C ARG A 30 -16.79 8.37 15.85
N GLN A 31 -16.02 7.65 16.65
CA GLN A 31 -14.65 8.04 17.01
C GLN A 31 -13.60 7.55 16.01
N PHE A 32 -13.80 6.41 15.35
CA PHE A 32 -12.78 5.74 14.53
C PHE A 32 -13.26 5.36 13.12
N MET A 33 -14.48 5.75 12.75
CA MET A 33 -15.13 5.37 11.50
C MET A 33 -15.21 3.84 11.32
N GLY A 34 -14.99 3.35 10.11
CA GLY A 34 -14.80 1.92 9.81
C GLY A 34 -13.37 1.69 9.29
N GLY A 35 -13.17 0.64 8.49
CA GLY A 35 -11.86 0.34 7.93
C GLY A 35 -10.80 0.13 9.00
N TYR A 36 -9.55 0.44 8.68
CA TYR A 36 -8.45 0.26 9.62
C TYR A 36 -8.46 1.23 10.80
N GLY A 37 -9.27 2.30 10.80
CA GLY A 37 -9.46 3.14 11.99
C GLY A 37 -10.07 2.31 13.13
N LEU A 38 -11.10 1.53 12.81
CA LEU A 38 -11.67 0.54 13.72
C LEU A 38 -10.64 -0.54 14.07
N GLY A 39 -9.91 -1.05 13.07
CA GLY A 39 -8.83 -2.01 13.30
C GLY A 39 -7.72 -1.50 14.22
N CYS A 40 -7.38 -0.21 14.15
CA CYS A 40 -6.38 0.44 14.99
C CYS A 40 -6.84 0.50 16.44
N LYS A 41 -8.10 0.89 16.68
CA LYS A 41 -8.71 0.85 18.02
C LYS A 41 -8.68 -0.56 18.59
N LEU A 42 -9.24 -1.53 17.86
CA LEU A 42 -9.38 -2.90 18.35
C LEU A 42 -8.03 -3.56 18.59
N LEU A 43 -7.06 -3.38 17.69
CA LEU A 43 -5.73 -3.93 17.89
C LEU A 43 -5.05 -3.32 19.12
N TYR A 44 -5.13 -2.00 19.32
CA TYR A 44 -4.54 -1.35 20.48
C TYR A 44 -5.16 -1.86 21.80
N GLU A 45 -6.49 -1.95 21.88
CA GLU A 45 -7.19 -2.34 23.10
C GLU A 45 -7.10 -3.85 23.42
N ARG A 46 -6.96 -4.71 22.41
CA ARG A 46 -7.05 -6.17 22.57
C ARG A 46 -5.71 -6.88 22.47
N MET A 47 -4.73 -6.30 21.79
CA MET A 47 -3.39 -6.87 21.68
C MET A 47 -2.51 -6.36 22.82
N SER A 48 -2.03 -7.28 23.65
CA SER A 48 -1.01 -7.00 24.67
C SER A 48 0.22 -6.33 24.04
N SER A 49 0.86 -5.44 24.79
CA SER A 49 2.09 -4.79 24.36
C SER A 49 3.26 -5.77 24.30
N HIS A 50 4.25 -5.45 23.47
CA HIS A 50 5.54 -6.15 23.35
C HIS A 50 5.47 -7.62 22.95
N ILE A 51 4.34 -8.08 22.41
CA ILE A 51 4.24 -9.45 21.88
C ILE A 51 5.03 -9.61 20.59
N GLU A 52 5.55 -10.81 20.34
CA GLU A 52 6.23 -11.12 19.09
C GLU A 52 5.23 -11.14 17.92
N PRO A 53 5.49 -10.46 16.78
CA PRO A 53 4.54 -10.34 15.68
C PRO A 53 4.06 -11.68 15.09
N LEU A 54 4.90 -12.71 15.09
CA LEU A 54 4.59 -14.03 14.53
C LEU A 54 4.04 -15.02 15.57
N SER A 55 3.85 -14.59 16.82
CA SER A 55 3.33 -15.42 17.90
C SER A 55 1.85 -15.78 17.72
N PRO A 56 1.35 -16.84 18.38
CA PRO A 56 -0.08 -17.14 18.43
C PRO A 56 -0.93 -15.98 18.99
N GLU A 57 -0.39 -15.22 19.94
CA GLU A 57 -1.05 -14.10 20.62
C GLU A 57 -1.22 -12.86 19.73
N SER A 58 -0.45 -12.76 18.64
CA SER A 58 -0.60 -11.66 17.70
C SER A 58 -1.93 -11.72 16.95
N PHE A 59 -2.42 -10.56 16.53
CA PHE A 59 -3.62 -10.48 15.70
C PHE A 59 -3.28 -10.08 14.28
N ILE A 60 -4.06 -10.61 13.34
CA ILE A 60 -4.22 -10.06 12.00
C ILE A 60 -5.70 -9.75 11.76
N GLY A 61 -5.97 -8.56 11.23
CA GLY A 61 -7.32 -8.07 11.01
C GLY A 61 -7.59 -7.65 9.57
N PHE A 62 -8.82 -7.81 9.11
CA PHE A 62 -9.28 -7.46 7.76
C PHE A 62 -10.49 -6.53 7.88
N PHE A 63 -10.33 -5.28 7.44
CA PHE A 63 -11.33 -4.23 7.65
C PHE A 63 -11.73 -3.54 6.34
N PRO A 64 -12.95 -3.77 5.83
CA PRO A 64 -13.51 -2.96 4.76
C PRO A 64 -13.82 -1.55 5.25
N GLY A 65 -13.74 -0.56 4.36
CA GLY A 65 -14.06 0.81 4.70
C GLY A 65 -15.54 1.06 4.94
N LEU A 66 -15.85 2.24 5.47
CA LEU A 66 -17.23 2.65 5.79
C LEU A 66 -18.13 2.73 4.55
N LEU A 67 -17.62 3.24 3.40
CA LEU A 67 -18.38 3.30 2.14
C LEU A 67 -18.32 1.99 1.35
N THR A 68 -17.54 1.00 1.80
CA THR A 68 -17.35 -0.26 1.07
C THR A 68 -18.64 -1.06 1.01
N SER A 69 -18.85 -1.73 -0.13
CA SER A 69 -20.09 -2.44 -0.48
C SER A 69 -21.30 -1.52 -0.75
N THR A 70 -21.09 -0.21 -0.92
CA THR A 70 -22.11 0.73 -1.40
C THR A 70 -21.90 1.08 -2.88
N ALA A 71 -22.80 1.89 -3.46
CA ALA A 71 -22.63 2.40 -4.82
C ALA A 71 -21.65 3.59 -4.93
N ALA A 72 -21.06 4.06 -3.82
CA ALA A 72 -20.11 5.17 -3.84
C ALA A 72 -18.91 4.83 -4.74
N PRO A 73 -18.55 5.66 -5.74
CA PRO A 73 -17.45 5.35 -6.62
C PRO A 73 -16.11 5.26 -5.87
N TYR A 74 -15.24 4.34 -6.28
CA TYR A 74 -13.90 4.07 -5.72
C TYR A 74 -13.84 3.47 -4.31
N SER A 75 -14.98 3.13 -3.70
CA SER A 75 -15.09 2.68 -2.30
C SER A 75 -14.81 1.19 -2.06
N GLY A 76 -14.20 0.49 -3.01
CA GLY A 76 -14.01 -0.96 -2.98
C GLY A 76 -12.82 -1.47 -2.14
N ARG A 77 -12.22 -0.66 -1.26
CA ARG A 77 -10.97 -1.02 -0.57
C ARG A 77 -11.21 -1.73 0.76
N PHE A 78 -10.26 -2.57 1.13
CA PHE A 78 -10.10 -3.09 2.48
C PHE A 78 -8.66 -2.92 2.94
N MET A 79 -8.47 -2.94 4.25
CA MET A 79 -7.17 -2.86 4.90
C MET A 79 -6.91 -4.13 5.69
N VAL A 80 -5.70 -4.66 5.59
CA VAL A 80 -5.17 -5.65 6.53
C VAL A 80 -4.40 -4.89 7.61
N VAL A 81 -4.52 -5.28 8.87
CA VAL A 81 -3.81 -4.66 10.01
C VAL A 81 -3.15 -5.69 10.91
N GLY A 82 -2.07 -5.31 11.59
CA GLY A 82 -1.37 -6.13 12.59
C GLY A 82 -0.09 -5.44 13.09
N LYS A 83 0.64 -6.07 14.00
CA LYS A 83 2.01 -5.64 14.34
C LYS A 83 2.96 -6.12 13.24
N SER A 84 3.67 -5.21 12.58
CA SER A 84 4.54 -5.54 11.45
C SER A 84 5.71 -6.46 11.88
N PRO A 85 5.85 -7.70 11.36
CA PRO A 85 7.02 -8.54 11.62
C PRO A 85 8.32 -8.00 11.01
N LEU A 86 8.22 -7.09 10.03
CA LEU A 86 9.37 -6.46 9.39
C LEU A 86 9.97 -5.33 10.23
N THR A 87 9.11 -4.52 10.86
CA THR A 87 9.51 -3.26 11.49
C THR A 87 9.25 -3.19 13.00
N GLY A 88 8.40 -4.08 13.53
CA GLY A 88 7.90 -4.04 14.91
C GLY A 88 6.89 -2.91 15.19
N THR A 89 6.62 -2.04 14.21
CA THR A 89 5.71 -0.89 14.33
C THR A 89 4.25 -1.31 14.07
N TRP A 90 3.34 -0.33 14.10
CA TRP A 90 2.03 -0.48 13.49
C TRP A 90 2.15 -0.94 12.02
N GLY A 91 1.41 -1.97 11.65
CA GLY A 91 1.35 -2.49 10.30
C GLY A 91 -0.06 -2.38 9.73
N ASP A 92 -0.19 -1.77 8.56
CA ASP A 92 -1.41 -1.82 7.76
C ASP A 92 -1.08 -2.04 6.27
N ALA A 93 -1.98 -2.60 5.48
CA ALA A 93 -1.78 -2.75 4.04
C ALA A 93 -3.12 -2.69 3.29
N ASN A 94 -3.20 -1.82 2.28
CA ASN A 94 -4.40 -1.57 1.49
C ASN A 94 -4.51 -2.52 0.30
N CYS A 95 -5.70 -3.05 0.04
CA CYS A 95 -5.99 -3.74 -1.21
C CYS A 95 -7.39 -3.40 -1.74
N GLY A 96 -7.52 -3.42 -3.07
CA GLY A 96 -8.79 -3.25 -3.77
C GLY A 96 -9.43 -4.57 -4.13
N GLY A 97 -10.17 -4.58 -5.24
CA GLY A 97 -10.86 -5.77 -5.71
C GLY A 97 -12.26 -5.91 -5.11
N ASN A 98 -12.64 -7.14 -4.80
CA ASN A 98 -14.00 -7.48 -4.33
C ASN A 98 -14.02 -8.15 -2.95
N PHE A 99 -12.87 -8.39 -2.31
CA PHE A 99 -12.80 -9.02 -0.99
C PHE A 99 -13.38 -8.15 0.13
N GLY A 100 -13.05 -6.85 0.15
CA GLY A 100 -13.64 -5.89 1.11
C GLY A 100 -15.17 -5.86 1.07
N PRO A 101 -15.78 -5.67 -0.12
CA PRO A 101 -17.23 -5.82 -0.27
C PRO A 101 -17.78 -7.16 0.21
N ALA A 102 -17.05 -8.26 0.03
CA ALA A 102 -17.48 -9.58 0.50
C ALA A 102 -17.51 -9.69 2.02
N ILE A 103 -16.62 -9.02 2.76
CA ILE A 103 -16.66 -8.95 4.23
C ILE A 103 -17.99 -8.31 4.68
N LYS A 104 -18.34 -7.15 4.09
CA LYS A 104 -19.62 -6.48 4.33
C LYS A 104 -20.81 -7.36 3.91
N ALA A 105 -20.71 -8.06 2.78
CA ALA A 105 -21.78 -8.93 2.30
C ALA A 105 -22.02 -10.15 3.21
N CYS A 106 -21.05 -10.54 4.03
CA CYS A 106 -21.21 -11.56 5.09
C CYS A 106 -21.82 -10.97 6.39
N GLY A 107 -21.93 -9.64 6.50
CA GLY A 107 -22.53 -8.95 7.65
C GLY A 107 -21.53 -8.48 8.71
N TYR A 108 -20.25 -8.35 8.34
CA TYR A 108 -19.19 -7.92 9.26
C TYR A 108 -18.55 -6.61 8.82
N ASP A 109 -18.09 -5.84 9.80
CA ASP A 109 -17.27 -4.65 9.60
C ASP A 109 -15.77 -4.92 9.78
N GLY A 110 -15.42 -6.13 10.23
CA GLY A 110 -14.06 -6.61 10.35
C GLY A 110 -14.00 -8.09 10.69
N ILE A 111 -12.89 -8.73 10.32
CA ILE A 111 -12.55 -10.10 10.72
C ILE A 111 -11.19 -10.05 11.40
N MET A 112 -11.09 -10.53 12.64
CA MET A 112 -9.88 -10.58 13.46
C MET A 112 -9.49 -12.03 13.72
N VAL A 113 -8.21 -12.35 13.55
CA VAL A 113 -7.69 -13.71 13.71
C VAL A 113 -6.53 -13.73 14.69
N SER A 114 -6.59 -14.62 15.67
CA SER A 114 -5.51 -14.97 16.60
C SER A 114 -5.35 -16.48 16.75
N GLY A 115 -4.47 -16.91 17.65
CA GLY A 115 -4.11 -18.29 17.83
C GLY A 115 -3.23 -18.82 16.70
N LYS A 116 -2.96 -20.11 16.74
CA LYS A 116 -2.24 -20.87 15.73
C LYS A 116 -2.83 -22.28 15.66
N SER A 117 -3.22 -22.69 14.45
CA SER A 117 -3.65 -24.07 14.21
C SER A 117 -2.44 -25.01 14.13
N LYS A 118 -2.62 -26.26 14.55
CA LYS A 118 -1.59 -27.31 14.41
C LYS A 118 -1.32 -27.66 12.95
N GLU A 119 -2.39 -27.75 12.16
CA GLU A 119 -2.36 -28.06 10.72
C GLU A 119 -2.79 -26.84 9.89
N PRO A 120 -2.46 -26.77 8.59
CA PRO A 120 -2.98 -25.75 7.69
C PRO A 120 -4.51 -25.67 7.70
N LYS A 121 -5.06 -24.46 7.84
CA LYS A 121 -6.50 -24.16 7.80
C LYS A 121 -6.85 -23.08 6.79
N TYR A 122 -8.11 -23.03 6.37
CA TYR A 122 -8.71 -21.86 5.75
C TYR A 122 -10.05 -21.54 6.44
N LEU A 123 -10.38 -20.25 6.52
CA LEU A 123 -11.66 -19.79 7.05
C LEU A 123 -12.68 -19.73 5.91
N SER A 124 -13.87 -20.26 6.12
CA SER A 124 -15.00 -20.19 5.19
C SER A 124 -16.16 -19.49 5.86
N ILE A 125 -16.60 -18.39 5.28
CA ILE A 125 -17.81 -17.65 5.66
C ILE A 125 -18.69 -17.60 4.43
N ILE A 126 -19.66 -18.50 4.36
CA ILE A 126 -20.58 -18.61 3.23
C ILE A 126 -21.99 -18.42 3.76
N ASP A 127 -22.58 -17.30 3.40
CA ASP A 127 -23.85 -16.80 3.89
C ASP A 127 -23.78 -16.61 5.43
N ASP A 128 -24.42 -17.47 6.23
CA ASP A 128 -24.34 -17.44 7.70
C ASP A 128 -23.53 -18.61 8.30
N ASP A 129 -22.93 -19.45 7.44
CA ASP A 129 -22.14 -20.63 7.86
C ASP A 129 -20.65 -20.29 7.99
N ILE A 130 -20.15 -20.29 9.22
CA ILE A 130 -18.75 -20.00 9.57
C ILE A 130 -18.04 -21.30 9.93
N LYS A 131 -17.02 -21.66 9.14
CA LYS A 131 -16.24 -22.89 9.32
C LYS A 131 -14.75 -22.63 9.20
N ILE A 132 -13.98 -23.24 10.08
CA ILE A 132 -12.52 -23.33 9.96
C ILE A 132 -12.20 -24.73 9.43
N LEU A 133 -11.68 -24.80 8.20
CA LEU A 133 -11.57 -26.03 7.41
C LEU A 133 -10.10 -26.39 7.14
N ASP A 134 -9.82 -27.67 6.95
CA ASP A 134 -8.48 -28.14 6.54
C ASP A 134 -8.03 -27.51 5.21
N ALA A 135 -6.78 -27.05 5.17
CA ALA A 135 -6.14 -26.46 3.99
C ALA A 135 -4.91 -27.26 3.53
N SER A 136 -4.68 -28.47 4.06
CA SER A 136 -3.50 -29.27 3.75
C SER A 136 -3.34 -29.52 2.25
N ASN A 137 -4.45 -29.68 1.51
CA ASN A 137 -4.44 -29.89 0.07
C ASN A 137 -4.14 -28.63 -0.78
N ILE A 138 -4.19 -27.44 -0.18
CA ILE A 138 -3.90 -26.14 -0.83
C ILE A 138 -2.66 -25.45 -0.23
N TRP A 139 -2.10 -25.96 0.86
CA TRP A 139 -0.79 -25.54 1.36
C TRP A 139 0.30 -25.88 0.33
N GLY A 140 1.25 -24.98 0.12
CA GLY A 140 2.27 -25.09 -0.94
C GLY A 140 1.80 -24.67 -2.33
N LYS A 141 0.51 -24.34 -2.52
CA LYS A 141 -0.04 -23.86 -3.80
C LYS A 141 0.09 -22.34 -3.93
N ASP A 142 0.20 -21.85 -5.16
CA ASP A 142 0.13 -20.42 -5.40
C ASP A 142 -1.30 -19.87 -5.22
N ILE A 143 -1.46 -18.54 -5.19
CA ILE A 143 -2.77 -17.93 -4.91
C ILE A 143 -3.81 -18.23 -6.00
N ILE A 144 -3.39 -18.38 -7.26
CA ILE A 144 -4.29 -18.64 -8.40
C ILE A 144 -4.77 -20.09 -8.36
N GLU A 145 -3.87 -21.03 -8.11
CA GLU A 145 -4.18 -22.44 -7.89
C GLU A 145 -5.13 -22.61 -6.69
N THR A 146 -4.82 -21.96 -5.57
CA THR A 146 -5.63 -21.96 -4.35
C THR A 146 -7.05 -21.47 -4.65
N GLU A 147 -7.19 -20.32 -5.32
CA GLU A 147 -8.49 -19.75 -5.69
C GLU A 147 -9.27 -20.68 -6.65
N LYS A 148 -8.59 -21.30 -7.63
CA LYS A 148 -9.22 -22.25 -8.57
C LYS A 148 -9.77 -23.48 -7.85
N ILE A 149 -9.01 -24.07 -6.94
CA ILE A 149 -9.44 -25.23 -6.15
C ILE A 149 -10.65 -24.88 -5.28
N LEU A 150 -10.61 -23.73 -4.61
CA LEU A 150 -11.70 -23.29 -3.73
C LEU A 150 -12.96 -22.90 -4.51
N LYS A 151 -12.83 -22.29 -5.70
CA LYS A 151 -13.97 -22.02 -6.58
C LYS A 151 -14.63 -23.30 -7.11
N LYS A 152 -13.85 -24.35 -7.37
CA LYS A 152 -14.40 -25.68 -7.71
C LYS A 152 -15.17 -26.28 -6.53
N LYS A 153 -14.71 -26.07 -5.29
CA LYS A 153 -15.34 -26.61 -4.07
C LYS A 153 -16.59 -25.83 -3.65
N HIS A 154 -16.51 -24.50 -3.64
CA HIS A 154 -17.52 -23.61 -3.02
C HIS A 154 -18.31 -22.77 -4.03
N GLY A 155 -18.00 -22.90 -5.32
CA GLY A 155 -18.62 -22.17 -6.41
C GLY A 155 -17.87 -20.90 -6.82
N ASN A 156 -18.11 -20.43 -8.04
CA ASN A 156 -17.36 -19.33 -8.66
C ASN A 156 -17.62 -17.94 -8.03
N SER A 157 -18.67 -17.79 -7.21
CA SER A 157 -19.07 -16.52 -6.61
C SER A 157 -18.29 -16.14 -5.36
N ILE A 158 -17.50 -17.06 -4.79
CA ILE A 158 -16.65 -16.78 -3.63
C ILE A 158 -15.63 -15.66 -3.93
N LYS A 159 -15.14 -15.04 -2.86
CA LYS A 159 -14.00 -14.13 -2.85
C LYS A 159 -12.99 -14.63 -1.86
N THR A 160 -11.71 -14.50 -2.19
CA THR A 160 -10.62 -15.03 -1.38
C THR A 160 -9.57 -13.96 -1.13
N ALA A 161 -8.99 -13.96 0.07
CA ALA A 161 -7.75 -13.28 0.38
C ALA A 161 -6.89 -14.19 1.24
N GLY A 162 -5.66 -14.43 0.80
CA GLY A 162 -4.76 -15.38 1.45
C GLY A 162 -3.31 -15.20 1.06
N ILE A 163 -2.49 -16.15 1.50
CA ILE A 163 -1.04 -16.15 1.28
C ILE A 163 -0.66 -17.11 0.15
N GLY A 164 0.35 -16.73 -0.61
CA GLY A 164 1.10 -17.66 -1.45
C GLY A 164 2.27 -18.27 -0.68
N LYS A 165 3.21 -18.88 -1.41
CA LYS A 165 4.38 -19.56 -0.84
C LYS A 165 5.23 -18.65 0.06
N ALA A 166 5.35 -17.35 -0.25
CA ALA A 166 6.16 -16.45 0.56
C ALA A 166 5.62 -16.30 1.99
N GLY A 167 4.30 -16.23 2.15
CA GLY A 167 3.66 -16.19 3.47
C GLY A 167 3.77 -17.52 4.21
N GLU A 168 3.63 -18.65 3.52
CA GLU A 168 3.83 -20.00 4.11
C GLU A 168 5.26 -20.18 4.64
N MET A 169 6.24 -19.62 3.92
CA MET A 169 7.65 -19.57 4.32
C MET A 169 7.94 -18.45 5.32
N LEU A 170 6.95 -17.74 5.84
CA LEU A 170 7.10 -16.67 6.83
C LEU A 170 8.05 -15.54 6.38
N SER A 171 8.13 -15.25 5.09
CA SER A 171 8.91 -14.10 4.58
C SER A 171 8.36 -12.81 5.17
N LYS A 172 9.20 -12.02 5.86
CA LYS A 172 8.80 -10.74 6.46
C LYS A 172 8.44 -9.64 5.44
N ILE A 173 8.63 -9.91 4.15
CA ILE A 173 8.19 -9.05 3.04
C ILE A 173 7.01 -9.68 2.25
N SER A 174 6.35 -10.69 2.82
CA SER A 174 5.14 -11.28 2.24
C SER A 174 3.88 -10.47 2.58
N GLY A 175 2.94 -10.48 1.63
CA GLY A 175 1.65 -9.83 1.74
C GLY A 175 0.50 -10.81 1.64
N ILE A 176 -0.70 -10.26 1.44
CA ILE A 176 -1.93 -11.02 1.27
C ILE A 176 -2.54 -10.70 -0.08
N ALA A 177 -2.68 -11.73 -0.92
CA ALA A 177 -3.21 -11.61 -2.25
C ALA A 177 -4.70 -11.96 -2.31
N SER A 178 -5.42 -11.25 -3.16
CA SER A 178 -6.85 -11.41 -3.48
C SER A 178 -7.05 -11.26 -4.98
N ASP A 179 -8.19 -11.74 -5.50
CA ASP A 179 -8.55 -11.66 -6.92
C ASP A 179 -7.35 -11.98 -7.84
N ARG A 180 -6.74 -13.17 -7.64
CA ARG A 180 -5.62 -13.70 -8.46
C ARG A 180 -4.31 -12.91 -8.51
N GLY A 181 -4.14 -11.84 -7.74
CA GLY A 181 -2.87 -11.10 -7.73
C GLY A 181 -2.91 -9.67 -7.22
N ARG A 182 -4.08 -9.14 -6.80
CA ARG A 182 -4.14 -7.87 -6.07
C ARG A 182 -3.64 -8.09 -4.65
N ILE A 183 -2.71 -7.26 -4.18
CA ILE A 183 -1.98 -7.58 -2.95
C ILE A 183 -2.01 -6.43 -1.94
N ALA A 184 -2.38 -6.76 -0.70
CA ALA A 184 -2.06 -5.99 0.49
C ALA A 184 -0.60 -6.34 0.87
N ALA A 185 0.35 -5.64 0.26
CA ALA A 185 1.73 -6.12 0.12
C ALA A 185 2.62 -5.93 1.35
N ARG A 186 2.59 -4.72 1.92
CA ARG A 186 3.66 -4.23 2.78
C ARG A 186 3.40 -4.53 4.26
N SER A 187 4.38 -4.25 5.10
CA SER A 187 4.38 -4.53 6.54
C SER A 187 4.45 -6.02 6.93
N GLY A 188 4.67 -6.93 5.97
CA GLY A 188 4.91 -8.34 6.27
C GLY A 188 3.71 -9.11 6.82
N LEU A 189 2.49 -8.59 6.62
CA LEU A 189 1.27 -9.17 7.22
C LEU A 189 0.96 -10.58 6.68
N GLY A 190 1.50 -10.95 5.51
CA GLY A 190 1.44 -12.33 5.01
C GLY A 190 2.15 -13.33 5.92
N ALA A 191 3.26 -12.94 6.56
CA ALA A 191 3.99 -13.82 7.48
C ALA A 191 3.20 -14.07 8.77
N ILE A 192 2.43 -13.09 9.26
CA ILE A 192 1.53 -13.29 10.40
C ILE A 192 0.46 -14.31 10.03
N MET A 193 -0.15 -14.20 8.86
CA MET A 193 -1.16 -15.16 8.40
C MET A 193 -0.57 -16.57 8.25
N GLY A 194 0.66 -16.68 7.72
CA GLY A 194 1.40 -17.94 7.62
C GLY A 194 1.79 -18.54 8.98
N SER A 195 2.23 -17.73 9.95
CA SER A 195 2.66 -18.22 11.27
C SER A 195 1.54 -18.88 12.06
N LYS A 196 0.29 -18.51 11.74
CA LYS A 196 -0.94 -19.07 12.29
C LYS A 196 -1.44 -20.32 11.57
N ASN A 197 -0.74 -20.77 10.53
CA ASN A 197 -1.16 -21.84 9.61
C ASN A 197 -2.50 -21.53 8.90
N LEU A 198 -2.81 -20.26 8.63
CA LEU A 198 -4.02 -19.87 7.91
C LEU A 198 -3.68 -19.59 6.44
N LYS A 199 -4.16 -20.43 5.52
CA LYS A 199 -3.89 -20.28 4.08
C LYS A 199 -4.66 -19.14 3.43
N THR A 200 -5.96 -19.04 3.70
CA THR A 200 -6.85 -18.07 3.05
C THR A 200 -8.16 -17.91 3.81
N ILE A 201 -8.86 -16.81 3.53
CA ILE A 201 -10.24 -16.57 3.95
C ILE A 201 -11.13 -16.61 2.71
N VAL A 202 -12.20 -17.41 2.76
CA VAL A 202 -13.20 -17.60 1.70
C VAL A 202 -14.49 -16.94 2.14
N LEU A 203 -14.98 -15.99 1.35
CA LEU A 203 -16.18 -15.21 1.65
C LEU A 203 -17.20 -15.33 0.53
N LYS A 204 -18.47 -15.52 0.90
CA LYS A 204 -19.63 -15.33 0.04
C LYS A 204 -20.79 -14.88 0.91
N GLY A 205 -21.49 -13.83 0.51
CA GLY A 205 -22.68 -13.36 1.20
C GLY A 205 -23.45 -12.37 0.32
N ASN A 206 -24.61 -11.93 0.80
CA ASN A 206 -25.52 -11.07 0.07
C ASN A 206 -26.14 -9.93 0.92
N LYS A 207 -25.71 -9.78 2.18
CA LYS A 207 -26.19 -8.73 3.08
C LYS A 207 -25.81 -7.35 2.56
N LYS A 208 -26.63 -6.35 2.90
CA LYS A 208 -26.43 -4.96 2.48
C LYS A 208 -26.43 -4.09 3.73
N VAL A 209 -25.56 -3.07 3.73
CA VAL A 209 -25.59 -2.04 4.76
C VAL A 209 -26.80 -1.13 4.56
N GLU A 210 -27.42 -0.72 5.66
CA GLU A 210 -28.49 0.27 5.63
C GLU A 210 -27.93 1.67 5.36
N ILE A 211 -28.68 2.49 4.61
CA ILE A 211 -28.27 3.85 4.25
C ILE A 211 -29.28 4.83 4.85
N PHE A 212 -28.80 5.78 5.65
CA PHE A 212 -29.62 6.75 6.37
C PHE A 212 -30.53 7.58 5.45
N ASN A 213 -29.95 8.27 4.46
CA ASN A 213 -30.68 9.06 3.47
C ASN A 213 -30.40 8.53 2.06
N ARG A 214 -31.20 7.54 1.65
CA ARG A 214 -31.07 6.84 0.36
C ARG A 214 -31.16 7.78 -0.84
N GLU A 215 -32.15 8.67 -0.86
CA GLU A 215 -32.37 9.60 -1.97
C GLU A 215 -31.15 10.49 -2.19
N LYS A 216 -30.73 11.23 -1.15
CA LYS A 216 -29.55 12.09 -1.21
C LYS A 216 -28.28 11.31 -1.58
N PHE A 217 -28.07 10.13 -0.99
CA PHE A 217 -26.89 9.31 -1.27
C PHE A 217 -26.78 8.94 -2.75
N TYR A 218 -27.88 8.45 -3.35
CA TYR A 218 -27.88 8.06 -4.76
C TYR A 218 -27.85 9.26 -5.71
N ASP A 219 -28.44 10.39 -5.35
CA ASP A 219 -28.40 11.60 -6.18
C ASP A 219 -26.99 12.20 -6.26
N LEU A 220 -26.25 12.24 -5.14
CA LEU A 220 -24.83 12.63 -5.15
C LEU A 220 -24.00 11.73 -6.08
N ILE A 221 -24.28 10.41 -6.09
CA ILE A 221 -23.58 9.46 -6.98
C ILE A 221 -23.95 9.70 -8.44
N LYS A 222 -25.24 9.90 -8.74
CA LYS A 222 -25.69 10.20 -10.11
C LYS A 222 -25.04 11.48 -10.62
N GLU A 223 -24.99 12.52 -9.81
CA GLU A 223 -24.35 13.80 -10.14
C GLU A 223 -22.85 13.64 -10.39
N TYR A 224 -22.14 12.94 -9.52
CA TYR A 224 -20.73 12.64 -9.73
C TYR A 224 -20.51 11.88 -11.06
N ASN A 225 -21.30 10.83 -11.30
CA ASN A 225 -21.17 9.98 -12.49
C ASN A 225 -21.49 10.71 -13.81
N LYS A 226 -22.31 11.76 -13.80
CA LYS A 226 -22.51 12.62 -14.99
C LYS A 226 -21.18 13.24 -15.45
N THR A 227 -20.28 13.58 -14.52
CA THR A 227 -18.98 14.20 -14.80
C THR A 227 -17.82 13.21 -14.93
N ALA A 228 -18.02 11.95 -14.52
CA ALA A 228 -16.98 10.91 -14.50
C ALA A 228 -16.94 10.03 -15.78
N LYS A 229 -17.60 10.46 -16.87
CA LYS A 229 -17.66 9.70 -18.13
C LYS A 229 -16.30 9.72 -18.85
N ILE A 230 -15.68 8.55 -18.96
CA ILE A 230 -14.41 8.37 -19.68
C ILE A 230 -14.70 8.11 -21.16
N LYS A 231 -14.12 8.90 -22.05
CA LYS A 231 -14.17 8.65 -23.50
C LYS A 231 -13.00 7.72 -23.89
N PRO A 232 -13.24 6.61 -24.60
CA PRO A 232 -12.17 5.74 -25.06
C PRO A 232 -11.23 6.48 -26.04
N LEU A 233 -9.92 6.26 -25.89
CA LEU A 233 -8.90 6.77 -26.81
C LEU A 233 -8.81 5.83 -28.03
N ASN A 234 -8.95 6.38 -29.23
CA ASN A 234 -8.63 5.65 -30.46
C ASN A 234 -7.10 5.50 -30.64
N SER A 235 -6.66 4.54 -31.46
CA SER A 235 -5.25 4.18 -31.63
C SER A 235 -4.34 5.36 -32.01
N MET A 236 -4.81 6.23 -32.90
CA MET A 236 -4.10 7.44 -33.34
C MET A 236 -3.85 8.43 -32.18
N LYS A 237 -4.82 8.58 -31.26
CA LYS A 237 -4.66 9.44 -30.07
C LYS A 237 -3.80 8.80 -28.98
N LYS A 238 -3.71 7.46 -28.91
CA LYS A 238 -2.74 6.76 -28.02
C LYS A 238 -1.29 7.08 -28.44
N SER A 239 -1.00 7.02 -29.74
CA SER A 239 0.31 7.40 -30.30
C SER A 239 0.60 8.91 -30.13
N PHE A 240 -0.40 9.77 -30.28
CA PHE A 240 -0.25 11.20 -30.02
C PHE A 240 0.02 11.53 -28.54
N LEU A 241 -0.73 10.93 -27.60
CA LEU A 241 -0.43 11.08 -26.16
C LEU A 241 0.97 10.57 -25.83
N SER A 242 1.38 9.44 -26.41
CA SER A 242 2.75 8.91 -26.30
C SER A 242 3.81 9.94 -26.71
N ARG A 243 3.66 10.57 -27.88
CA ARG A 243 4.58 11.60 -28.37
C ARG A 243 4.53 12.89 -27.53
N MET A 244 3.37 13.20 -26.94
CA MET A 244 3.22 14.28 -25.97
C MET A 244 4.06 14.04 -24.70
N PHE A 245 4.25 12.78 -24.29
CA PHE A 245 5.16 12.46 -23.18
C PHE A 245 6.64 12.68 -23.55
N GLY A 246 7.02 12.47 -24.82
CA GLY A 246 8.32 12.91 -25.34
C GLY A 246 8.51 14.45 -25.34
N MET A 247 7.41 15.21 -25.37
CA MET A 247 7.40 16.68 -25.23
C MET A 247 7.30 17.16 -23.77
N VAL A 248 7.35 16.27 -22.77
CA VAL A 248 7.32 16.65 -21.33
C VAL A 248 8.39 17.69 -21.00
N LYS A 249 9.55 17.61 -21.65
CA LYS A 249 10.64 18.60 -21.54
C LYS A 249 10.20 20.02 -21.97
N SER A 250 9.34 20.11 -22.98
CA SER A 250 8.79 21.36 -23.53
C SER A 250 7.58 21.87 -22.74
N MET A 251 6.68 20.98 -22.32
CA MET A 251 5.54 21.34 -21.47
C MET A 251 5.99 21.89 -20.11
N ARG A 252 7.12 21.38 -19.57
CA ARG A 252 7.79 21.88 -18.36
C ARG A 252 8.17 23.36 -18.45
N ARG A 253 8.51 23.86 -19.65
CA ARG A 253 8.85 25.28 -19.87
C ARG A 253 7.63 26.18 -19.97
N LEU A 254 6.47 25.63 -20.34
CA LEU A 254 5.33 26.43 -20.80
C LEU A 254 4.20 26.59 -19.76
N LYS A 255 4.27 25.98 -18.58
CA LYS A 255 3.23 26.08 -17.51
C LYS A 255 1.79 25.93 -18.03
N MET A 256 1.57 25.10 -19.05
CA MET A 256 0.25 24.93 -19.66
C MET A 256 -0.61 24.01 -18.78
N GLY A 257 -1.62 24.57 -18.12
CA GLY A 257 -2.70 23.80 -17.51
C GLY A 257 -3.66 23.30 -18.59
N SER A 258 -4.01 22.01 -18.58
CA SER A 258 -4.97 21.45 -19.53
C SER A 258 -6.40 21.80 -19.13
N ILE A 259 -7.18 22.28 -20.09
CA ILE A 259 -8.65 22.27 -20.04
C ILE A 259 -9.09 20.81 -19.81
N ASP A 260 -9.90 20.57 -18.76
CA ASP A 260 -10.42 19.26 -18.32
C ASP A 260 -9.37 18.23 -17.83
N ALA A 261 -8.45 18.67 -16.97
CA ALA A 261 -7.45 17.80 -16.33
C ALA A 261 -8.00 16.52 -15.65
N PRO A 262 -9.13 16.54 -14.90
CA PRO A 262 -9.65 15.33 -14.24
C PRO A 262 -10.04 14.22 -15.22
N ASN A 263 -10.75 14.52 -16.32
CA ASN A 263 -11.10 13.51 -17.31
C ASN A 263 -9.88 12.98 -18.05
N LEU A 264 -8.88 13.84 -18.32
CA LEU A 264 -7.61 13.41 -18.87
C LEU A 264 -6.93 12.40 -17.94
N MET A 265 -6.86 12.67 -16.63
CA MET A 265 -6.27 11.76 -15.65
C MET A 265 -7.00 10.41 -15.58
N ARG A 266 -8.34 10.41 -15.54
CA ARG A 266 -9.13 9.17 -15.60
C ARG A 266 -8.82 8.36 -16.86
N THR A 267 -8.72 9.05 -18.00
CA THR A 267 -8.42 8.43 -19.30
C THR A 267 -7.01 7.84 -19.33
N ILE A 268 -6.01 8.56 -18.79
CA ILE A 268 -4.63 8.08 -18.67
C ILE A 268 -4.60 6.80 -17.82
N TYR A 269 -5.15 6.85 -16.61
CA TYR A 269 -5.13 5.70 -15.69
C TYR A 269 -5.88 4.49 -16.26
N ARG A 270 -7.00 4.68 -16.94
CA ARG A 270 -7.71 3.58 -17.62
C ARG A 270 -6.85 2.91 -18.70
N ASN A 271 -6.15 3.71 -19.51
CA ASN A 271 -5.43 3.19 -20.68
C ASN A 271 -4.03 2.66 -20.35
N PHE A 272 -3.35 3.26 -19.38
CA PHE A 272 -1.93 3.01 -19.10
C PHE A 272 -1.68 2.49 -17.67
N GLY A 273 -2.69 2.55 -16.79
CA GLY A 273 -2.50 2.24 -15.37
C GLY A 273 -1.49 3.18 -14.73
N THR A 274 -0.89 2.73 -13.63
CA THR A 274 0.20 3.48 -12.96
C THR A 274 1.51 3.42 -13.75
N SER A 275 1.69 2.40 -14.61
CA SER A 275 2.90 2.19 -15.41
C SER A 275 3.24 3.35 -16.36
N ILE A 276 2.32 4.30 -16.56
CA ILE A 276 2.61 5.57 -17.23
C ILE A 276 3.79 6.32 -16.61
N GLY A 277 4.03 6.12 -15.31
CA GLY A 277 5.13 6.75 -14.58
C GLY A 277 6.51 6.22 -14.97
N ASN A 278 6.63 4.99 -15.48
CA ASN A 278 7.91 4.25 -15.56
C ASN A 278 9.04 5.02 -16.27
N THR A 279 8.77 5.50 -17.47
CA THR A 279 9.77 6.23 -18.28
C THR A 279 9.92 7.67 -17.78
N ILE A 280 8.82 8.30 -17.34
CA ILE A 280 8.80 9.69 -16.88
C ILE A 280 9.61 9.87 -15.60
N SER A 281 9.47 8.94 -14.65
CA SER A 281 10.14 9.02 -13.35
C SER A 281 11.66 8.86 -13.49
N ALA A 282 12.12 7.95 -14.34
CA ALA A 282 13.56 7.76 -14.62
C ALA A 282 14.19 9.04 -15.22
N GLU A 283 13.51 9.70 -16.15
CA GLU A 283 13.99 10.93 -16.79
C GLU A 283 13.91 12.16 -15.88
N THR A 284 12.90 12.22 -15.01
CA THR A 284 12.71 13.34 -14.07
C THR A 284 13.56 13.23 -12.81
N GLY A 285 14.11 12.04 -12.54
CA GLY A 285 14.86 11.73 -11.33
C GLY A 285 13.98 11.34 -10.14
N ASP A 286 12.70 11.02 -10.37
CA ASP A 286 11.79 10.56 -9.33
C ASP A 286 12.01 9.07 -9.00
N SER A 287 12.18 8.19 -9.99
CA SER A 287 12.48 6.79 -9.67
C SER A 287 13.96 6.60 -9.33
N PRO A 288 14.30 5.81 -8.30
CA PRO A 288 15.68 5.46 -8.01
C PRO A 288 16.29 4.60 -9.13
N ILE A 289 17.60 4.77 -9.32
CA ILE A 289 18.40 4.09 -10.33
C ILE A 289 19.58 3.41 -9.66
N LYS A 290 19.90 2.16 -10.04
CA LYS A 290 21.08 1.42 -9.55
C LYS A 290 21.22 1.47 -8.02
N ASN A 291 20.22 0.94 -7.30
CA ASN A 291 20.13 1.02 -5.83
C ASN A 291 20.42 2.43 -5.25
N TRP A 292 19.71 3.44 -5.79
CA TRP A 292 19.80 4.85 -5.39
C TRP A 292 21.14 5.55 -5.65
N SER A 293 22.11 4.89 -6.29
CA SER A 293 23.42 5.47 -6.63
C SER A 293 23.48 6.11 -8.02
N GLY A 294 22.61 5.67 -8.93
CA GLY A 294 22.61 6.05 -10.34
C GLY A 294 21.73 7.26 -10.66
N ILE A 295 21.78 7.67 -11.93
CA ILE A 295 21.01 8.78 -12.50
C ILE A 295 20.45 8.35 -13.86
N GLY A 296 19.13 8.51 -14.04
CA GLY A 296 18.38 7.89 -15.14
C GLY A 296 18.97 8.19 -16.52
N MET A 297 19.14 9.47 -16.85
CA MET A 297 19.69 9.88 -18.17
C MET A 297 21.10 9.35 -18.49
N TYR A 298 21.85 8.82 -17.52
CA TYR A 298 23.19 8.27 -17.74
C TYR A 298 23.21 6.74 -17.63
N ASP A 299 22.62 6.20 -16.55
CA ASP A 299 22.74 4.77 -16.22
C ASP A 299 21.56 3.95 -16.76
N PHE A 300 20.39 4.57 -16.90
CA PHE A 300 19.17 3.97 -17.43
C PHE A 300 18.45 4.90 -18.44
N PRO A 301 19.15 5.32 -19.51
CA PRO A 301 18.69 6.38 -20.42
C PRO A 301 17.38 6.03 -21.13
N TYR A 302 16.75 7.04 -21.74
CA TYR A 302 15.48 6.93 -22.47
C TYR A 302 15.34 5.70 -23.38
N ASN A 303 16.37 5.34 -24.15
CA ASN A 303 16.33 4.17 -25.03
C ASN A 303 16.22 2.83 -24.27
N LYS A 304 16.62 2.77 -23.00
CA LYS A 304 16.39 1.63 -22.11
C LYS A 304 15.05 1.77 -21.38
N SER A 305 14.78 2.93 -20.77
CA SER A 305 13.56 3.12 -19.96
C SER A 305 12.27 3.09 -20.78
N THR A 306 12.32 3.38 -22.08
CA THR A 306 11.17 3.23 -22.99
C THR A 306 10.76 1.79 -23.22
N ASN A 307 11.66 0.80 -23.02
CA ASN A 307 11.31 -0.62 -23.14
C ASN A 307 10.23 -1.01 -22.13
N LEU A 308 10.25 -0.37 -20.95
CA LEU A 308 9.30 -0.59 -19.86
C LEU A 308 8.14 0.41 -19.88
N SER A 309 7.94 1.11 -21.00
CA SER A 309 6.84 2.08 -21.11
C SER A 309 5.48 1.40 -21.03
N SER A 310 4.47 2.15 -20.58
CA SER A 310 3.08 1.70 -20.56
C SER A 310 2.51 1.35 -21.94
N ILE A 311 3.20 1.75 -23.02
CA ILE A 311 2.82 1.44 -24.40
C ILE A 311 3.22 -0.01 -24.70
N ASN A 312 4.49 -0.34 -24.51
CA ASN A 312 5.00 -1.69 -24.73
C ASN A 312 4.31 -2.69 -23.80
N ILE A 313 4.06 -2.31 -22.54
CA ILE A 313 3.25 -3.13 -21.61
C ILE A 313 1.81 -3.27 -22.14
N GLY A 314 1.26 -2.20 -22.70
CA GLY A 314 -0.10 -2.12 -23.22
C GLY A 314 -0.35 -3.00 -24.45
N ASP A 315 0.68 -3.35 -25.22
CA ASP A 315 0.56 -4.22 -26.41
C ASP A 315 0.11 -5.64 -26.05
N TYR A 316 0.35 -6.07 -24.80
CA TYR A 316 -0.07 -7.37 -24.28
C TYR A 316 -1.47 -7.35 -23.61
N LYS A 317 -2.14 -6.19 -23.58
CA LYS A 317 -3.41 -6.00 -22.87
C LYS A 317 -4.56 -6.68 -23.61
N ILE A 318 -5.25 -7.59 -22.92
CA ILE A 318 -6.45 -8.26 -23.45
C ILE A 318 -7.76 -7.77 -22.82
N LYS A 319 -7.73 -7.24 -21.58
CA LYS A 319 -8.95 -6.80 -20.88
C LYS A 319 -8.67 -5.82 -19.75
N GLU A 320 -9.34 -4.66 -19.72
CA GLU A 320 -9.34 -3.78 -18.54
C GLU A 320 -10.27 -4.30 -17.42
N TYR A 321 -9.93 -3.97 -16.17
CA TYR A 321 -10.79 -4.25 -15.01
C TYR A 321 -10.69 -3.15 -13.94
N GLY A 322 -11.74 -3.02 -13.13
CA GLY A 322 -11.78 -2.15 -11.96
C GLY A 322 -11.82 -2.91 -10.64
N CYS A 323 -11.49 -2.21 -9.55
CA CYS A 323 -11.98 -2.60 -8.23
C CYS A 323 -13.51 -2.46 -8.18
N PHE A 324 -14.14 -2.97 -7.13
CA PHE A 324 -15.55 -2.74 -6.87
C PHE A 324 -15.91 -1.24 -6.94
N SER A 325 -17.01 -0.92 -7.65
CA SER A 325 -17.52 0.44 -7.85
C SER A 325 -16.52 1.45 -8.46
N CYS A 326 -15.50 0.99 -9.21
CA CYS A 326 -14.51 1.89 -9.81
C CYS A 326 -14.86 2.23 -11.28
N PRO A 327 -15.16 3.51 -11.61
CA PRO A 327 -15.41 3.92 -13.00
C PRO A 327 -14.13 4.03 -13.85
N VAL A 328 -12.95 4.11 -13.22
CA VAL A 328 -11.67 4.31 -13.93
C VAL A 328 -11.12 3.01 -14.51
N GLN A 329 -11.18 1.91 -13.77
CA GLN A 329 -10.70 0.60 -14.23
C GLN A 329 -9.22 0.64 -14.67
N CYS A 330 -8.34 1.07 -13.76
CA CYS A 330 -6.91 1.25 -14.06
C CYS A 330 -6.12 -0.07 -14.21
N GLY A 331 -6.68 -1.19 -13.77
CA GLY A 331 -6.05 -2.49 -13.90
C GLY A 331 -6.37 -3.14 -15.24
N ALA A 332 -5.56 -4.12 -15.64
CA ALA A 332 -5.80 -4.90 -16.84
C ALA A 332 -5.20 -6.31 -16.74
N ILE A 333 -5.79 -7.24 -17.48
CA ILE A 333 -5.23 -8.56 -17.73
C ILE A 333 -4.40 -8.51 -19.01
N LEU A 334 -3.19 -9.04 -18.93
CA LEU A 334 -2.27 -9.22 -20.02
C LEU A 334 -2.19 -10.70 -20.42
N ASN A 335 -1.94 -10.95 -21.69
CA ASN A 335 -1.57 -12.25 -22.25
C ASN A 335 -0.14 -12.15 -22.76
N ILE A 336 0.79 -13.01 -22.30
CA ILE A 336 2.19 -12.99 -22.71
C ILE A 336 2.55 -14.34 -23.39
N PRO A 337 2.35 -14.47 -24.71
CA PRO A 337 2.59 -15.71 -25.45
C PRO A 337 4.02 -16.24 -25.32
N GLU A 338 5.02 -15.36 -25.34
CA GLU A 338 6.45 -15.67 -25.29
C GLU A 338 6.84 -16.40 -24.00
N LEU A 339 6.01 -16.28 -22.96
CA LEU A 339 6.21 -16.86 -21.65
C LEU A 339 5.19 -17.95 -21.29
N ASN A 340 4.25 -18.25 -22.19
CA ASN A 340 3.09 -19.10 -21.92
C ASN A 340 2.27 -18.63 -20.71
N ILE A 341 2.15 -17.32 -20.50
CA ILE A 341 1.34 -16.73 -19.44
C ILE A 341 0.04 -16.22 -20.04
N GLU A 342 -1.04 -16.97 -19.86
CA GLU A 342 -2.32 -16.65 -20.48
C GLU A 342 -3.01 -15.41 -19.89
N GLU A 343 -2.95 -15.28 -18.56
CA GLU A 343 -3.59 -14.20 -17.82
C GLU A 343 -2.69 -13.73 -16.67
N MET A 344 -2.21 -12.49 -16.78
CA MET A 344 -1.42 -11.82 -15.74
C MET A 344 -2.00 -10.44 -15.44
N HIS A 345 -2.01 -10.04 -14.18
CA HIS A 345 -2.30 -8.65 -13.83
C HIS A 345 -1.19 -7.73 -14.36
N ILE A 346 -1.58 -6.64 -15.01
CA ILE A 346 -0.64 -5.59 -15.46
C ILE A 346 0.27 -5.16 -14.30
N PRO A 347 1.60 -5.09 -14.49
CA PRO A 347 2.49 -4.64 -13.42
C PRO A 347 2.25 -3.15 -13.12
N GLU A 348 2.24 -2.83 -11.83
CA GLU A 348 2.15 -1.44 -11.36
C GLU A 348 3.50 -0.72 -11.53
N TYR A 349 3.48 0.61 -11.46
CA TYR A 349 4.65 1.49 -11.49
C TYR A 349 5.78 1.00 -10.57
N GLU A 350 5.43 0.76 -9.30
CA GLU A 350 6.38 0.33 -8.27
C GLU A 350 7.09 -0.98 -8.65
N THR A 351 6.35 -1.97 -9.17
CA THR A 351 6.94 -3.23 -9.65
C THR A 351 7.88 -3.00 -10.83
N CYS A 352 7.47 -2.17 -11.79
CA CYS A 352 8.28 -1.89 -12.98
C CYS A 352 9.58 -1.17 -12.63
N CYS A 353 9.53 -0.19 -11.72
CA CYS A 353 10.72 0.55 -11.30
C CYS A 353 11.61 -0.28 -10.36
N ALA A 354 11.03 -1.05 -9.42
CA ALA A 354 11.77 -1.89 -8.48
C ALA A 354 12.57 -3.00 -9.17
N PHE A 355 12.04 -3.58 -10.25
CA PHE A 355 12.75 -4.60 -11.03
C PHE A 355 13.38 -4.08 -12.31
N GLY A 356 13.15 -2.82 -12.65
CA GLY A 356 13.65 -2.18 -13.86
C GLY A 356 14.75 -1.17 -13.56
N SER A 357 14.36 0.08 -13.33
CA SER A 357 15.28 1.20 -13.15
C SER A 357 16.22 1.03 -11.95
N LEU A 358 15.71 0.47 -10.85
CA LEU A 358 16.49 0.20 -9.64
C LEU A 358 17.60 -0.83 -9.88
N LEU A 359 17.39 -1.79 -10.79
CA LEU A 359 18.30 -2.91 -11.10
C LEU A 359 19.04 -2.75 -12.43
N LEU A 360 18.81 -1.66 -13.17
CA LEU A 360 19.27 -1.45 -14.55
C LEU A 360 18.79 -2.51 -15.55
N ASN A 361 17.65 -3.13 -15.27
CA ASN A 361 17.04 -4.16 -16.12
C ASN A 361 16.00 -3.52 -17.05
N ASN A 362 16.18 -3.67 -18.36
CA ASN A 362 15.25 -3.19 -19.39
C ASN A 362 14.62 -4.33 -20.22
N ASP A 363 14.69 -5.57 -19.72
CA ASP A 363 14.07 -6.75 -20.30
C ASP A 363 12.60 -6.85 -19.86
N LEU A 364 11.69 -6.47 -20.75
CA LEU A 364 10.26 -6.44 -20.48
C LEU A 364 9.69 -7.83 -20.15
N LEU A 365 10.14 -8.89 -20.82
CA LEU A 365 9.65 -10.25 -20.57
C LEU A 365 10.08 -10.72 -19.18
N SER A 366 11.29 -10.40 -18.75
CA SER A 366 11.72 -10.66 -17.38
C SER A 366 10.86 -9.92 -16.36
N ILE A 367 10.50 -8.65 -16.60
CA ILE A 367 9.59 -7.91 -15.70
C ILE A 367 8.23 -8.60 -15.58
N PHE A 368 7.68 -9.11 -16.68
CA PHE A 368 6.43 -9.88 -16.64
C PHE A 368 6.57 -11.18 -15.84
N GLN A 369 7.63 -11.96 -16.06
CA GLN A 369 7.87 -13.18 -15.27
C GLN A 369 7.99 -12.87 -13.78
N ILE A 370 8.75 -11.83 -13.41
CA ILE A 370 8.94 -11.44 -12.02
C ILE A 370 7.63 -10.96 -11.39
N ASN A 371 6.86 -10.13 -12.10
CA ASN A 371 5.55 -9.68 -11.63
C ASN A 371 4.59 -10.87 -11.39
N ASP A 372 4.53 -11.82 -12.33
CA ASP A 372 3.66 -12.99 -12.21
C ASP A 372 4.04 -13.86 -11.00
N ILE A 373 5.33 -14.20 -10.85
CA ILE A 373 5.76 -15.04 -9.71
C ILE A 373 5.59 -14.32 -8.37
N CYS A 374 5.80 -13.00 -8.30
CA CYS A 374 5.59 -12.25 -7.07
C CYS A 374 4.10 -12.20 -6.68
N ASN A 375 3.21 -11.97 -7.63
CA ASN A 375 1.77 -11.97 -7.40
C ASN A 375 1.27 -13.36 -6.96
N ARG A 376 1.76 -14.44 -7.61
CA ARG A 376 1.45 -15.82 -7.25
C ARG A 376 1.94 -16.21 -5.86
N ALA A 377 3.14 -15.77 -5.50
CA ALA A 377 3.74 -16.00 -4.20
C ALA A 377 3.16 -15.10 -3.09
N ALA A 378 2.42 -14.05 -3.46
CA ALA A 378 1.96 -12.97 -2.59
C ALA A 378 3.13 -12.31 -1.82
N ILE A 379 4.14 -11.85 -2.55
CA ILE A 379 5.32 -11.14 -1.98
C ILE A 379 5.38 -9.69 -2.46
N ASP A 380 5.82 -8.77 -1.60
CA ASP A 380 5.95 -7.35 -1.92
C ASP A 380 7.03 -7.11 -2.99
N THR A 381 6.63 -6.58 -4.14
CA THR A 381 7.53 -6.30 -5.25
C THR A 381 8.53 -5.19 -4.96
N ILE A 382 8.16 -4.20 -4.12
CA ILE A 382 9.06 -3.09 -3.74
C ILE A 382 10.22 -3.65 -2.91
N SER A 383 9.87 -4.31 -1.82
CA SER A 383 10.85 -4.86 -0.87
C SER A 383 11.68 -5.98 -1.51
N THR A 384 11.08 -6.81 -2.35
CA THR A 384 11.80 -7.83 -3.12
C THR A 384 12.80 -7.20 -4.09
N GLY A 385 12.38 -6.22 -4.91
CA GLY A 385 13.26 -5.57 -5.88
C GLY A 385 14.41 -4.80 -5.22
N ALA A 386 14.14 -4.08 -4.13
CA ALA A 386 15.16 -3.40 -3.35
C ALA A 386 16.15 -4.37 -2.68
N THR A 387 15.68 -5.53 -2.20
CA THR A 387 16.55 -6.56 -1.65
C THR A 387 17.45 -7.21 -2.71
N VAL A 388 16.93 -7.42 -3.92
CA VAL A 388 17.75 -7.85 -5.07
C VAL A 388 18.78 -6.79 -5.43
N ALA A 389 18.41 -5.50 -5.42
CA ALA A 389 19.33 -4.40 -5.72
C ALA A 389 20.50 -4.36 -4.71
N TYR A 390 20.17 -4.51 -3.43
CA TYR A 390 21.14 -4.67 -2.35
C TYR A 390 22.07 -5.86 -2.56
N ALA A 391 21.55 -7.03 -2.92
CA ALA A 391 22.36 -8.23 -3.16
C ALA A 391 23.31 -8.05 -4.36
N ILE A 392 22.84 -7.46 -5.46
CA ILE A 392 23.69 -7.14 -6.62
C ILE A 392 24.81 -6.17 -6.21
N GLU A 393 24.51 -5.14 -5.43
CA GLU A 393 25.54 -4.18 -5.01
C GLU A 393 26.54 -4.81 -4.02
N CYS A 394 26.08 -5.66 -3.10
CA CYS A 394 26.97 -6.44 -2.24
C CYS A 394 27.90 -7.36 -3.05
N PHE A 395 27.39 -7.95 -4.14
CA PHE A 395 28.19 -8.77 -5.04
C PHE A 395 29.20 -7.93 -5.84
N GLU A 396 28.78 -6.78 -6.40
CA GLU A 396 29.66 -5.82 -7.10
C GLU A 396 30.83 -5.36 -6.22
N ASN A 397 30.59 -5.22 -4.91
CA ASN A 397 31.60 -4.79 -3.93
C ASN A 397 32.30 -5.96 -3.20
N GLY A 398 32.10 -7.22 -3.64
CA GLY A 398 32.81 -8.39 -3.13
C GLY A 398 32.42 -8.83 -1.71
N LEU A 399 31.29 -8.34 -1.17
CA LEU A 399 30.79 -8.74 0.15
C LEU A 399 30.20 -10.15 0.12
N ILE A 400 29.58 -10.50 -1.00
CA ILE A 400 29.14 -11.85 -1.39
C ILE A 400 29.76 -12.19 -2.76
N ASN A 401 29.91 -13.48 -3.06
CA ASN A 401 30.53 -13.96 -4.30
C ASN A 401 29.78 -15.17 -4.90
N THR A 402 30.28 -15.70 -6.01
CA THR A 402 29.64 -16.81 -6.74
C THR A 402 29.51 -18.10 -5.92
N SER A 403 30.36 -18.32 -4.91
CA SER A 403 30.21 -19.45 -3.98
C SER A 403 28.95 -19.28 -3.12
N ASP A 404 28.73 -18.08 -2.58
CA ASP A 404 27.57 -17.75 -1.73
C ASP A 404 26.26 -17.88 -2.53
N THR A 405 26.30 -17.52 -3.81
CA THR A 405 25.14 -17.54 -4.70
C THR A 405 24.94 -18.85 -5.47
N LYS A 406 25.74 -19.89 -5.18
CA LYS A 406 25.74 -21.19 -5.91
C LYS A 406 25.90 -21.03 -7.42
N GLY A 407 26.81 -20.15 -7.83
CA GLY A 407 27.17 -19.89 -9.23
C GLY A 407 26.33 -18.82 -9.92
N LEU A 408 25.40 -18.16 -9.22
CA LEU A 408 24.60 -17.09 -9.80
C LEU A 408 25.40 -15.78 -9.84
N GLU A 409 25.71 -15.29 -11.03
CA GLU A 409 26.41 -14.00 -11.21
C GLU A 409 25.46 -12.80 -11.09
N LEU A 410 25.49 -12.13 -9.94
CA LEU A 410 24.63 -11.00 -9.62
C LEU A 410 25.19 -9.69 -10.18
N ASN A 411 25.00 -9.48 -11.48
CA ASN A 411 25.40 -8.26 -12.20
C ASN A 411 24.21 -7.34 -12.47
N TRP A 412 24.42 -6.03 -12.48
CA TRP A 412 23.41 -5.04 -12.87
C TRP A 412 22.85 -5.32 -14.26
N GLY A 413 21.52 -5.30 -14.40
CA GLY A 413 20.83 -5.59 -15.66
C GLY A 413 20.80 -7.07 -16.08
N ASN A 414 21.39 -8.00 -15.31
CA ASN A 414 21.32 -9.44 -15.60
C ASN A 414 19.93 -10.01 -15.26
N SER A 415 18.98 -9.87 -16.20
CA SER A 415 17.58 -10.24 -16.01
C SER A 415 17.37 -11.70 -15.61
N LYS A 416 18.20 -12.61 -16.13
CA LYS A 416 18.18 -14.04 -15.78
C LYS A 416 18.57 -14.25 -14.32
N ALA A 417 19.65 -13.63 -13.86
CA ALA A 417 20.09 -13.76 -12.47
C ALA A 417 19.08 -13.15 -11.50
N ILE A 418 18.55 -11.97 -11.82
CA ILE A 418 17.49 -11.30 -11.05
C ILE A 418 16.29 -12.24 -10.87
N LEU A 419 15.77 -12.81 -11.96
CA LEU A 419 14.62 -13.72 -11.91
C LEU A 419 14.89 -14.96 -11.04
N GLN A 420 16.08 -15.56 -11.15
CA GLN A 420 16.43 -16.73 -10.34
C GLN A 420 16.58 -16.38 -8.86
N LEU A 421 17.16 -15.23 -8.54
CA LEU A 421 17.27 -14.78 -7.16
C LEU A 421 15.90 -14.55 -6.52
N VAL A 422 14.96 -13.94 -7.25
CA VAL A 422 13.57 -13.76 -6.76
C VAL A 422 12.91 -15.11 -6.46
N LYS A 423 13.07 -16.11 -7.34
CA LYS A 423 12.54 -17.47 -7.09
C LYS A 423 13.14 -18.07 -5.83
N LYS A 424 14.45 -17.97 -5.65
CA LYS A 424 15.16 -18.44 -4.46
C LYS A 424 14.69 -17.73 -3.19
N MET A 425 14.46 -16.42 -3.22
CA MET A 425 13.91 -15.67 -2.09
C MET A 425 12.51 -16.14 -1.70
N ILE A 426 11.62 -16.33 -2.68
CA ILE A 426 10.24 -16.81 -2.43
C ILE A 426 10.24 -18.18 -1.73
N LEU A 427 11.18 -19.05 -2.09
CA LEU A 427 11.26 -20.43 -1.60
C LEU A 427 12.23 -20.61 -0.42
N ARG A 428 12.94 -19.54 0.00
CA ARG A 428 14.05 -19.59 0.97
C ARG A 428 15.11 -20.63 0.61
N GLU A 429 15.53 -20.65 -0.66
CA GLU A 429 16.56 -21.57 -1.16
C GLU A 429 17.93 -20.88 -1.25
N ASP A 430 18.98 -21.52 -0.73
CA ASP A 430 20.36 -21.01 -0.73
C ASP A 430 20.44 -19.57 -0.17
N ILE A 431 21.10 -18.65 -0.89
CA ILE A 431 21.15 -17.22 -0.56
C ILE A 431 19.75 -16.57 -0.47
N GLY A 432 18.74 -17.19 -1.07
CA GLY A 432 17.35 -16.76 -0.96
C GLY A 432 16.84 -16.73 0.48
N ASP A 433 17.24 -17.67 1.35
CA ASP A 433 16.83 -17.64 2.77
C ASP A 433 17.42 -16.44 3.52
N LEU A 434 18.67 -16.08 3.20
CA LEU A 434 19.31 -14.91 3.77
C LEU A 434 18.55 -13.62 3.42
N LEU A 435 18.02 -13.54 2.20
CA LEU A 435 17.40 -12.35 1.62
C LEU A 435 15.87 -12.30 1.77
N ALA A 436 15.21 -13.41 2.11
CA ALA A 436 13.75 -13.51 2.13
C ALA A 436 13.05 -12.59 3.14
N ASP A 437 13.78 -11.98 4.06
CA ASP A 437 13.26 -11.14 5.14
C ASP A 437 13.57 -9.63 4.97
N GLY A 438 14.07 -9.22 3.81
CA GLY A 438 14.37 -7.83 3.50
C GLY A 438 15.79 -7.39 3.87
N VAL A 439 16.17 -6.19 3.44
CA VAL A 439 17.56 -5.72 3.46
C VAL A 439 18.12 -5.54 4.88
N LYS A 440 17.29 -5.14 5.84
CA LYS A 440 17.74 -4.92 7.24
C LYS A 440 18.18 -6.23 7.90
N ILE A 441 17.44 -7.31 7.69
CA ILE A 441 17.79 -8.61 8.25
C ILE A 441 18.94 -9.24 7.45
N ALA A 442 18.96 -9.02 6.13
CA ALA A 442 20.07 -9.47 5.30
C ALA A 442 21.41 -8.84 5.70
N THR A 443 21.45 -7.55 6.03
CA THR A 443 22.69 -6.87 6.46
C THR A 443 23.21 -7.41 7.79
N GLU A 444 22.32 -7.71 8.76
CA GLU A 444 22.72 -8.33 10.03
C GLU A 444 23.40 -9.70 9.83
N LYS A 445 23.00 -10.45 8.79
CA LYS A 445 23.57 -11.76 8.43
C LYS A 445 24.86 -11.66 7.59
N ILE A 446 24.93 -10.71 6.65
CA ILE A 446 26.10 -10.54 5.75
C ILE A 446 27.25 -9.83 6.47
N GLY A 447 26.95 -8.80 7.28
CA GLY A 447 27.96 -7.94 7.90
C GLY A 447 28.80 -7.17 6.86
N LYS A 448 30.10 -6.99 7.15
CA LYS A 448 31.11 -6.42 6.23
C LYS A 448 30.73 -5.05 5.63
N GLU A 449 30.23 -4.15 6.47
CA GLU A 449 29.78 -2.80 6.05
C GLU A 449 28.65 -2.83 5.00
N SER A 450 27.96 -3.97 4.84
CA SER A 450 26.87 -4.10 3.86
C SER A 450 25.71 -3.15 4.15
N GLU A 451 25.55 -2.66 5.38
CA GLU A 451 24.55 -1.67 5.76
C GLU A 451 24.62 -0.38 4.91
N LEU A 452 25.78 -0.07 4.32
CA LEU A 452 25.95 1.06 3.40
C LEU A 452 25.11 0.94 2.12
N TYR A 453 24.74 -0.29 1.75
CA TYR A 453 23.96 -0.60 0.55
C TYR A 453 22.48 -0.89 0.88
N ALA A 454 22.12 -0.96 2.15
CA ALA A 454 20.77 -1.31 2.60
C ALA A 454 19.85 -0.08 2.62
N ILE A 455 19.01 0.08 1.59
CA ILE A 455 18.14 1.25 1.47
C ILE A 455 16.75 1.00 2.08
N HIS A 456 16.62 1.30 3.37
CA HIS A 456 15.38 1.10 4.13
C HIS A 456 15.11 2.19 5.18
N SER A 457 13.91 2.15 5.75
CA SER A 457 13.49 2.91 6.94
C SER A 457 12.94 1.94 7.99
N LEU A 458 13.62 1.80 9.13
CA LEU A 458 13.33 0.82 10.20
C LEU A 458 13.20 -0.66 9.77
N GLY A 459 13.60 -1.01 8.55
CA GLY A 459 13.52 -2.35 7.97
C GLY A 459 12.65 -2.41 6.73
N SER A 460 11.77 -1.43 6.54
CA SER A 460 10.91 -1.30 5.36
C SER A 460 11.67 -0.62 4.22
N GLU A 461 11.82 -1.29 3.09
CA GLU A 461 12.51 -0.78 1.91
C GLU A 461 11.83 0.49 1.37
N ILE A 462 12.63 1.44 0.85
CA ILE A 462 12.09 2.70 0.33
C ILE A 462 11.47 2.48 -1.08
N PRO A 463 10.26 2.97 -1.35
CA PRO A 463 9.55 2.79 -2.62
C PRO A 463 10.11 3.68 -3.73
N MET A 464 9.59 3.54 -4.95
CA MET A 464 10.18 4.06 -6.18
C MET A 464 9.91 5.56 -6.42
N HIS A 465 9.88 6.35 -5.35
CA HIS A 465 9.74 7.81 -5.39
C HIS A 465 10.81 8.50 -4.55
N ASP A 466 11.64 9.30 -5.21
CA ASP A 466 12.78 9.99 -4.64
C ASP A 466 12.29 11.23 -3.87
N PRO A 467 12.51 11.30 -2.55
CA PRO A 467 11.97 12.41 -1.79
C PRO A 467 12.68 13.73 -2.12
N ARG A 468 13.81 13.75 -2.86
CA ARG A 468 14.44 15.00 -3.34
C ARG A 468 13.63 15.63 -4.48
N TYR A 469 12.72 14.84 -5.06
CA TYR A 469 11.67 15.31 -5.96
C TYR A 469 10.40 15.68 -5.17
N PHE A 470 9.97 14.82 -4.22
CA PHE A 470 8.80 15.03 -3.37
C PHE A 470 9.17 15.14 -1.88
N ASN A 471 9.56 16.33 -1.44
CA ASN A 471 10.20 16.58 -0.14
C ASN A 471 9.45 16.01 1.08
N SER A 472 8.11 16.07 1.09
CA SER A 472 7.27 15.56 2.19
C SER A 472 7.28 14.03 2.32
N LEU A 473 7.73 13.30 1.29
CA LEU A 473 7.91 11.85 1.39
C LEU A 473 9.06 11.50 2.34
N ALA A 474 10.12 12.31 2.46
CA ALA A 474 11.20 12.03 3.42
C ALA A 474 10.67 11.98 4.86
N PHE A 475 9.80 12.93 5.22
CA PHE A 475 9.12 12.92 6.52
C PHE A 475 8.28 11.65 6.70
N SER A 476 7.47 11.29 5.71
CA SER A 476 6.57 10.13 5.82
C SER A 476 7.34 8.81 5.87
N TYR A 477 8.38 8.67 5.03
CA TYR A 477 9.26 7.51 5.04
C TYR A 477 9.95 7.34 6.39
N ALA A 478 10.37 8.42 7.03
CA ALA A 478 11.08 8.36 8.30
C ALA A 478 10.14 8.12 9.49
N TYR A 479 8.98 8.79 9.51
CA TYR A 479 8.26 9.00 10.76
C TYR A 479 6.78 8.62 10.76
N ASP A 480 6.20 8.18 9.63
CA ASP A 480 4.88 7.55 9.70
C ASP A 480 5.00 6.18 10.40
N PRO A 481 4.01 5.78 11.23
CA PRO A 481 3.98 4.46 11.87
C PRO A 481 4.11 3.27 10.92
N THR A 482 3.86 3.46 9.62
CA THR A 482 4.25 2.54 8.53
C THR A 482 5.48 3.06 7.77
N PRO A 483 6.70 2.90 8.31
CA PRO A 483 7.90 3.53 7.76
C PRO A 483 8.21 3.07 6.33
N GLY A 484 8.91 3.94 5.60
CA GLY A 484 9.35 3.70 4.23
C GLY A 484 8.20 3.53 3.24
N ARG A 485 7.07 4.24 3.38
CA ARG A 485 5.88 4.08 2.51
C ARG A 485 5.49 5.39 1.80
N HIS A 486 5.13 5.30 0.51
CA HIS A 486 4.70 6.46 -0.29
C HIS A 486 3.17 6.66 -0.29
N THR A 487 2.41 5.58 -0.07
CA THR A 487 0.95 5.62 0.06
C THR A 487 0.53 6.04 1.48
N THR A 488 1.08 7.15 1.95
CA THR A 488 0.72 7.80 3.21
C THR A 488 0.37 9.26 2.93
N ALA A 489 -0.01 10.01 3.96
CA ALA A 489 -0.28 11.43 3.81
C ALA A 489 0.97 12.20 3.36
N SER A 490 0.92 12.79 2.17
CA SER A 490 1.98 13.65 1.64
C SER A 490 1.37 14.91 1.04
N ILE A 491 1.78 16.07 1.52
CA ILE A 491 1.33 17.35 0.95
C ILE A 491 1.81 17.54 -0.49
N ASP A 492 2.91 16.92 -0.91
CA ASP A 492 3.37 17.00 -2.31
C ASP A 492 2.55 16.13 -3.26
N PHE A 493 2.16 14.93 -2.83
CA PHE A 493 1.21 14.12 -3.59
C PHE A 493 -0.19 14.74 -3.58
N ALA A 494 -0.57 15.38 -2.48
CA ALA A 494 -1.76 16.20 -2.45
C ALA A 494 -1.65 17.35 -3.47
N ASP A 495 -0.51 17.98 -3.71
CA ASP A 495 -0.41 19.01 -4.76
C ASP A 495 -0.61 18.46 -6.20
N ILE A 496 -0.34 17.16 -6.44
CA ILE A 496 -0.64 16.48 -7.73
C ILE A 496 -2.14 16.12 -7.82
N GLY A 497 -2.68 15.51 -6.76
CA GLY A 497 -4.08 15.14 -6.59
C GLY A 497 -4.75 15.97 -5.49
N PRO A 498 -5.00 17.28 -5.70
CA PRO A 498 -5.37 18.25 -4.67
C PRO A 498 -6.60 17.83 -3.87
N TYR A 499 -6.36 17.52 -2.59
CA TYR A 499 -7.41 17.14 -1.65
C TYR A 499 -8.46 18.25 -1.50
N ASP A 500 -8.06 19.52 -1.58
CA ASP A 500 -8.95 20.70 -1.58
C ASP A 500 -9.74 20.88 -2.88
N LYS A 501 -9.31 20.26 -3.99
CA LYS A 501 -10.14 20.16 -5.21
C LYS A 501 -11.01 18.91 -5.23
N PHE A 502 -10.57 17.84 -4.59
CA PHE A 502 -11.34 16.61 -4.40
C PHE A 502 -12.52 16.86 -3.45
N GLU A 503 -12.26 17.32 -2.23
CA GLU A 503 -13.28 17.74 -1.27
C GLU A 503 -13.22 19.26 -1.12
N LYS A 504 -14.16 19.96 -1.76
CA LYS A 504 -14.19 21.42 -1.80
C LYS A 504 -14.39 22.07 -0.43
N LYS A 505 -14.89 21.32 0.56
CA LYS A 505 -15.03 21.79 1.95
C LYS A 505 -13.69 21.80 2.70
N LEU A 506 -12.67 21.11 2.19
CA LEU A 506 -11.34 21.05 2.82
C LEU A 506 -10.58 22.35 2.59
N ASN A 507 -10.23 23.03 3.68
CA ASN A 507 -9.48 24.28 3.64
C ASN A 507 -8.00 24.03 3.94
N LEU A 508 -7.15 24.09 2.91
CA LEU A 508 -5.70 24.05 3.08
C LEU A 508 -5.09 25.47 3.15
N PRO A 509 -4.05 25.69 3.98
CA PRO A 509 -3.35 26.96 4.05
C PRO A 509 -2.89 27.48 2.68
N LYS A 510 -3.23 28.74 2.39
CA LYS A 510 -2.78 29.44 1.17
C LYS A 510 -1.29 29.78 1.27
N LYS A 511 -0.60 29.79 0.11
CA LYS A 511 0.85 30.05 0.01
C LYS A 511 1.73 29.07 0.80
N ARG A 512 1.24 27.85 1.06
CA ARG A 512 1.98 26.76 1.73
C ARG A 512 3.29 26.36 1.04
N ASN A 513 3.46 26.67 -0.25
CA ASN A 513 4.72 26.39 -0.97
C ASN A 513 5.76 27.51 -0.82
N GLN A 514 5.46 28.54 -0.01
CA GLN A 514 6.33 29.70 0.25
C GLN A 514 6.66 29.87 1.73
N ASP A 515 6.01 29.11 2.62
CA ASP A 515 6.14 29.24 4.07
C ASP A 515 6.08 27.85 4.73
N ASP A 516 7.15 27.49 5.43
CA ASP A 516 7.29 26.17 6.04
C ASP A 516 6.24 25.89 7.12
N ASN A 517 5.86 26.89 7.91
CA ASN A 517 4.87 26.71 8.98
C ASN A 517 3.49 26.41 8.39
N ARG A 518 3.10 27.13 7.33
CA ARG A 518 1.87 26.86 6.57
C ARG A 518 1.92 25.52 5.86
N ARG A 519 3.10 25.09 5.42
CA ARG A 519 3.30 23.77 4.81
C ARG A 519 3.11 22.65 5.81
N VAL A 520 3.67 22.79 7.02
CA VAL A 520 3.48 21.84 8.12
C VAL A 520 2.01 21.80 8.55
N GLU A 521 1.35 22.94 8.65
CA GLU A 521 -0.08 23.00 8.94
C GLU A 521 -0.92 22.29 7.87
N ALA A 522 -0.60 22.50 6.59
CA ALA A 522 -1.22 21.78 5.49
C ALA A 522 -0.97 20.26 5.58
N GLN A 523 0.23 19.84 5.98
CA GLN A 523 0.55 18.43 6.18
C GLN A 523 -0.28 17.80 7.32
N VAL A 524 -0.50 18.51 8.44
CA VAL A 524 -1.37 18.01 9.53
C VAL A 524 -2.79 17.79 9.04
N ILE A 525 -3.37 18.76 8.34
CA ILE A 525 -4.72 18.64 7.77
C ILE A 525 -4.79 17.49 6.75
N THR A 526 -3.81 17.41 5.84
CA THR A 526 -3.67 16.31 4.88
C THR A 526 -3.54 14.95 5.58
N THR A 527 -2.86 14.89 6.73
CA THR A 527 -2.73 13.67 7.52
C THR A 527 -4.07 13.21 8.07
N GLY A 528 -4.83 14.11 8.69
CA GLY A 528 -6.19 13.80 9.15
C GLY A 528 -7.11 13.39 7.98
N PHE A 529 -7.06 14.11 6.86
CA PHE A 529 -7.88 13.80 5.68
C PHE A 529 -7.54 12.43 5.07
N HIS A 530 -6.24 12.08 5.02
CA HIS A 530 -5.80 10.80 4.51
C HIS A 530 -6.34 9.64 5.35
N GLN A 531 -6.30 9.75 6.68
CA GLN A 531 -6.80 8.68 7.53
C GLN A 531 -8.29 8.43 7.32
N ILE A 532 -9.11 9.48 7.19
CA ILE A 532 -10.55 9.32 6.92
C ILE A 532 -10.84 8.79 5.51
N LEU A 533 -10.01 9.11 4.51
CA LEU A 533 -10.11 8.59 3.15
C LEU A 533 -9.94 7.05 3.15
N ASP A 534 -8.89 6.57 3.81
CA ASP A 534 -8.61 5.14 3.92
C ASP A 534 -9.65 4.42 4.80
N CYS A 535 -10.09 5.02 5.92
CA CYS A 535 -11.15 4.45 6.77
C CYS A 535 -12.52 4.40 6.07
N ALA A 536 -12.76 5.29 5.12
CA ALA A 536 -13.94 5.23 4.26
C ALA A 536 -13.85 4.14 3.18
N GLY A 537 -12.68 3.53 2.97
CA GLY A 537 -12.47 2.49 1.96
C GLY A 537 -12.26 3.05 0.56
N MET A 538 -11.83 4.31 0.46
CA MET A 538 -11.61 4.99 -0.80
C MET A 538 -10.27 4.59 -1.41
N CYS A 539 -10.24 4.48 -2.74
CA CYS A 539 -8.98 4.42 -3.48
C CYS A 539 -8.28 5.78 -3.42
N MET A 540 -7.03 5.84 -2.96
CA MET A 540 -6.24 7.08 -2.92
C MET A 540 -6.22 7.87 -4.24
N PHE A 541 -6.13 7.18 -5.38
CA PHE A 541 -6.18 7.84 -6.69
C PHE A 541 -7.47 8.63 -6.97
N SER A 542 -8.56 8.43 -6.20
CA SER A 542 -9.78 9.21 -6.36
C SER A 542 -9.54 10.72 -6.25
N THR A 543 -8.54 11.14 -5.46
CA THR A 543 -8.21 12.57 -5.27
C THR A 543 -7.64 13.22 -6.52
N SER A 544 -7.09 12.43 -7.45
CA SER A 544 -6.60 12.88 -8.75
C SER A 544 -7.69 12.95 -9.82
N PHE A 545 -8.91 12.50 -9.50
CA PHE A 545 -10.03 12.43 -10.45
C PHE A 545 -11.06 13.54 -10.24
N GLY A 546 -10.65 14.68 -9.68
CA GLY A 546 -11.47 15.89 -9.57
C GLY A 546 -12.44 15.91 -8.40
N PRO A 547 -13.38 16.89 -8.37
CA PRO A 547 -14.30 17.09 -7.26
C PRO A 547 -15.18 15.87 -6.98
N TYR A 548 -15.33 15.52 -5.71
CA TYR A 548 -16.06 14.37 -5.21
C TYR A 548 -16.86 14.77 -3.96
N PRO A 549 -18.13 14.36 -3.81
CA PRO A 549 -18.96 14.73 -2.67
C PRO A 549 -18.66 13.86 -1.44
N PHE A 550 -17.40 13.87 -0.96
CA PHE A 550 -16.90 12.87 -0.01
C PHE A 550 -17.61 12.95 1.34
N ILE A 551 -17.62 14.14 1.95
CA ILE A 551 -18.26 14.33 3.25
C ILE A 551 -19.78 14.18 3.15
N ASP A 552 -20.39 14.62 2.05
CA ASP A 552 -21.83 14.48 1.84
C ASP A 552 -22.26 13.02 1.66
N LEU A 553 -21.43 12.18 1.03
CA LEU A 553 -21.68 10.74 0.92
C LEU A 553 -21.59 10.05 2.29
N ILE A 554 -20.58 10.37 3.10
CA ILE A 554 -20.47 9.79 4.45
C ILE A 554 -21.67 10.22 5.31
N ASN A 555 -22.05 11.50 5.29
CA ASN A 555 -23.16 12.01 6.08
C ASN A 555 -24.51 11.46 5.60
N SER A 556 -24.75 11.32 4.30
CA SER A 556 -25.97 10.70 3.78
C SER A 556 -26.02 9.19 3.99
N LEU A 557 -24.86 8.51 4.08
CA LEU A 557 -24.78 7.11 4.47
C LEU A 557 -25.11 6.91 5.95
N THR A 558 -24.50 7.69 6.85
CA THR A 558 -24.46 7.42 8.29
C THR A 558 -25.47 8.22 9.11
N GLY A 559 -25.91 9.37 8.63
CA GLY A 559 -26.69 10.33 9.40
C GLY A 559 -25.90 11.11 10.46
N TRP A 560 -24.56 11.00 10.48
CA TRP A 560 -23.74 11.67 11.51
C TRP A 560 -23.77 13.19 11.41
N ASN A 561 -23.91 13.75 10.21
CA ASN A 561 -23.93 15.19 9.94
C ASN A 561 -22.70 15.95 10.46
N ASN A 562 -21.55 15.26 10.58
CA ASN A 562 -20.30 15.89 10.99
C ASN A 562 -19.80 16.86 9.90
N THR A 563 -19.12 17.91 10.35
CA THR A 563 -18.34 18.84 9.54
C THR A 563 -17.02 18.21 9.08
N ILE A 564 -16.38 18.81 8.06
CA ILE A 564 -15.06 18.38 7.61
C ILE A 564 -14.03 18.43 8.75
N ASP A 565 -14.06 19.45 9.62
CA ASP A 565 -13.09 19.61 10.71
C ASP A 565 -13.24 18.54 11.81
N GLU A 566 -14.47 18.08 12.08
CA GLU A 566 -14.73 16.95 12.96
C GLU A 566 -14.20 15.63 12.37
N TYR A 567 -14.31 15.45 11.06
CA TYR A 567 -13.68 14.31 10.38
C TYR A 567 -12.15 14.41 10.37
N ILE A 568 -11.57 15.59 10.14
CA ILE A 568 -10.12 15.80 10.28
C ILE A 568 -9.66 15.44 11.69
N THR A 569 -10.38 15.88 12.71
CA THR A 569 -10.10 15.53 14.12
C THR A 569 -10.14 14.01 14.33
N THR A 570 -11.08 13.32 13.69
CA THR A 570 -11.15 11.85 13.70
C THR A 570 -9.95 11.19 13.03
N GLY A 571 -9.50 11.72 11.90
CA GLY A 571 -8.27 11.27 11.27
C GLY A 571 -7.03 11.50 12.14
N LEU A 572 -6.93 12.65 12.82
CA LEU A 572 -5.82 12.95 13.73
C LEU A 572 -5.82 12.03 14.96
N ARG A 573 -7.00 11.64 15.47
CA ARG A 573 -7.14 10.61 16.50
C ARG A 573 -6.56 9.28 16.04
N ILE A 574 -6.92 8.83 14.83
CA ILE A 574 -6.43 7.57 14.26
C ILE A 574 -4.90 7.62 14.07
N GLN A 575 -4.37 8.71 13.50
CA GLN A 575 -2.92 8.87 13.33
C GLN A 575 -2.18 8.85 14.68
N THR A 576 -2.74 9.53 15.69
CA THR A 576 -2.15 9.55 17.04
C THR A 576 -2.18 8.18 17.69
N LEU A 577 -3.23 7.39 17.46
CA LEU A 577 -3.29 6.01 17.97
C LEU A 577 -2.28 5.09 17.28
N ARG A 578 -2.06 5.22 15.96
CA ARG A 578 -1.00 4.48 15.24
C ARG A 578 0.40 4.83 15.78
N GLN A 579 0.62 6.11 16.09
CA GLN A 579 1.85 6.60 16.71
C GLN A 579 2.02 6.02 18.13
N ALA A 580 0.98 6.10 18.95
CA ALA A 580 0.97 5.55 20.30
C ALA A 580 1.22 4.04 20.31
N PHE A 581 0.63 3.29 19.38
CA PHE A 581 0.90 1.86 19.21
C PHE A 581 2.40 1.62 18.99
N THR A 582 3.00 2.33 18.03
CA THR A 582 4.41 2.15 17.69
C THR A 582 5.34 2.45 18.87
N ILE A 583 5.02 3.48 19.64
CA ILE A 583 5.77 3.86 20.84
C ILE A 583 5.59 2.84 21.96
N ARG A 584 4.35 2.39 22.19
CA ARG A 584 4.01 1.34 23.17
C ARG A 584 4.81 0.06 22.90
N GLU A 585 5.03 -0.29 21.64
CA GLU A 585 5.85 -1.45 21.27
C GLU A 585 7.36 -1.24 21.46
N GLY A 586 7.80 -0.07 21.95
CA GLY A 586 9.19 0.25 22.26
C GLY A 586 9.99 0.82 21.09
N ILE A 587 9.35 1.15 19.96
CA ILE A 587 10.05 1.64 18.77
C ILE A 587 10.31 3.15 18.89
N LYS A 588 11.59 3.53 18.87
CA LYS A 588 12.05 4.93 18.91
C LYS A 588 11.95 5.59 17.53
N ILE A 589 10.74 5.73 17.00
CA ILE A 589 10.51 6.20 15.62
C ILE A 589 11.09 7.60 15.35
N ALA A 590 11.08 8.50 16.34
CA ALA A 590 11.68 9.84 16.22
C ALA A 590 13.21 9.83 16.01
N GLN A 591 13.89 8.73 16.36
CA GLN A 591 15.33 8.56 16.17
C GLN A 591 15.68 7.92 14.83
N ASN A 592 14.68 7.50 14.06
CA ASN A 592 14.88 6.89 12.75
C ASN A 592 15.55 7.87 11.78
N LYS A 593 16.44 7.33 10.94
CA LYS A 593 17.15 8.11 9.92
C LYS A 593 17.00 7.41 8.58
N LEU A 594 16.72 8.21 7.56
CA LEU A 594 16.79 7.75 6.18
C LEU A 594 18.25 7.58 5.74
N PRO A 595 18.53 6.63 4.82
CA PRO A 595 19.84 6.48 4.22
C PRO A 595 20.28 7.75 3.49
N ASP A 596 21.57 8.05 3.57
CA ASP A 596 22.16 9.27 3.01
C ASP A 596 21.95 9.42 1.50
N ARG A 597 21.91 8.30 0.75
CA ARG A 597 21.57 8.30 -0.69
C ARG A 597 20.17 8.84 -0.97
N VAL A 598 19.21 8.51 -0.10
CA VAL A 598 17.80 8.90 -0.21
C VAL A 598 17.62 10.39 0.10
N THR A 599 18.39 10.92 1.06
CA THR A 599 18.35 12.34 1.44
C THR A 599 19.25 13.22 0.58
N GLY A 600 20.12 12.62 -0.22
CA GLY A 600 21.07 13.31 -1.10
C GLY A 600 22.30 13.84 -0.38
N ASN A 601 22.84 13.13 0.61
CA ASN A 601 24.06 13.51 1.32
C ASN A 601 25.21 12.56 0.97
N PRO A 602 26.29 12.98 0.29
CA PRO A 602 26.47 14.28 -0.35
C PRO A 602 25.56 14.46 -1.59
N PRO A 603 25.27 15.71 -2.00
CA PRO A 603 24.36 15.97 -3.11
C PRO A 603 24.92 15.50 -4.44
N ALA A 604 24.02 15.04 -5.31
CA ALA A 604 24.38 14.63 -6.66
C ALA A 604 25.05 15.79 -7.43
N LYS A 605 26.16 15.50 -8.10
CA LYS A 605 26.92 16.50 -8.89
C LYS A 605 26.32 16.79 -10.27
N LYS A 606 25.44 15.92 -10.76
CA LYS A 606 24.82 15.97 -12.09
C LYS A 606 23.37 15.43 -12.04
N GLY A 607 22.66 15.52 -13.16
CA GLY A 607 21.27 15.04 -13.29
C GLY A 607 20.19 16.03 -12.82
N PRO A 608 18.89 15.64 -12.89
CA PRO A 608 17.76 16.52 -12.61
C PRO A 608 17.69 17.01 -11.16
N LEU A 609 18.25 16.24 -10.23
CA LEU A 609 18.30 16.52 -8.80
C LEU A 609 19.67 17.05 -8.34
N LYS A 610 20.49 17.56 -9.27
CA LYS A 610 21.81 18.13 -8.96
C LYS A 610 21.72 19.15 -7.82
N GLY A 611 22.59 19.00 -6.82
CA GLY A 611 22.71 19.94 -5.71
C GLY A 611 21.58 19.86 -4.68
N LYS A 612 20.60 18.96 -4.83
CA LYS A 612 19.49 18.83 -3.89
C LYS A 612 19.83 17.92 -2.72
N THR A 613 19.53 18.41 -1.52
CA THR A 613 19.42 17.66 -0.27
C THR A 613 18.02 17.86 0.30
N ILE A 614 17.62 17.04 1.25
CA ILE A 614 16.36 17.24 1.99
C ILE A 614 16.68 17.35 3.46
N GLU A 615 16.06 18.34 4.10
CA GLU A 615 15.91 18.33 5.55
C GLU A 615 14.47 17.97 5.94
N TYR A 616 14.32 16.86 6.63
CA TYR A 616 13.05 16.26 7.06
C TYR A 616 12.89 16.21 8.58
N LYS A 617 13.98 16.37 9.36
CA LYS A 617 13.93 16.29 10.82
C LYS A 617 13.32 17.56 11.42
N ASP A 618 13.73 18.74 10.98
CA ASP A 618 13.08 19.99 11.40
C ASP A 618 11.59 20.02 11.01
N PHE A 619 11.24 19.50 9.83
CA PHE A 619 9.84 19.37 9.41
C PHE A 619 9.05 18.46 10.36
N TYR A 620 9.62 17.32 10.77
CA TYR A 620 9.01 16.43 11.77
C TYR A 620 8.84 17.09 13.14
N ARG A 621 9.85 17.82 13.62
CA ARG A 621 9.79 18.56 14.87
C ARG A 621 8.63 19.58 14.86
N LYS A 622 8.52 20.38 13.78
CA LYS A 622 7.40 21.32 13.61
C LYS A 622 6.04 20.60 13.52
N PHE A 623 5.99 19.46 12.83
CA PHE A 623 4.80 18.62 12.73
C PHE A 623 4.36 18.09 14.11
N CYS A 624 5.29 17.55 14.91
CA CYS A 624 5.01 17.08 16.27
C CYS A 624 4.42 18.18 17.15
N ILE A 625 5.02 19.37 17.14
CA ILE A 625 4.51 20.52 17.90
C ILE A 625 3.07 20.84 17.50
N ARG A 626 2.74 20.80 16.20
CA ARG A 626 1.37 21.06 15.71
C ARG A 626 0.39 19.92 15.99
N MET A 627 0.85 18.67 15.98
CA MET A 627 0.06 17.50 16.38
C MET A 627 -0.18 17.46 17.89
N GLY A 628 0.57 18.22 18.69
CA GLY A 628 0.54 18.12 20.14
C GLY A 628 1.30 16.88 20.63
N TRP A 629 2.41 16.55 19.97
CA TRP A 629 3.35 15.50 20.34
C TRP A 629 4.68 16.11 20.78
N ASN A 630 5.44 15.39 21.59
CA ASN A 630 6.80 15.75 21.95
C ASN A 630 7.74 15.55 20.73
N PRO A 631 8.45 16.59 20.27
CA PRO A 631 9.26 16.52 19.06
C PRO A 631 10.52 15.64 19.17
N GLU A 632 11.00 15.36 20.37
CA GLU A 632 12.25 14.60 20.59
C GLU A 632 12.04 13.08 20.55
N ASN A 633 10.85 12.63 20.99
CA ASN A 633 10.54 11.20 21.09
C ASN A 633 9.25 10.80 20.38
N GLY A 634 8.47 11.75 19.87
CA GLY A 634 7.21 11.50 19.16
C GLY A 634 6.02 11.14 20.06
N TYR A 635 6.16 11.21 21.39
CA TYR A 635 5.09 10.86 22.33
C TYR A 635 3.92 11.85 22.22
N PRO A 636 2.69 11.39 22.00
CA PRO A 636 1.51 12.24 22.15
C PRO A 636 1.43 12.78 23.57
N LEU A 637 1.25 14.11 23.73
CA LEU A 637 1.10 14.72 25.04
C LEU A 637 -0.23 14.28 25.68
N GLU A 638 -0.27 14.13 27.00
CA GLU A 638 -1.48 13.75 27.77
C GLU A 638 -2.71 14.61 27.39
N ARG A 639 -2.57 15.94 27.42
CA ARG A 639 -3.61 16.89 26.97
C ARG A 639 -4.12 16.65 25.55
N THR A 640 -3.27 16.12 24.67
CA THR A 640 -3.61 15.80 23.28
C THR A 640 -4.39 14.50 23.23
N LEU A 641 -4.01 13.50 24.03
CA LEU A 641 -4.74 12.24 24.16
C LEU A 641 -6.15 12.49 24.70
N GLU A 642 -6.30 13.31 25.75
CA GLU A 642 -7.61 13.72 26.27
C GLU A 642 -8.45 14.45 25.21
N LYS A 643 -7.88 15.46 24.53
CA LYS A 643 -8.57 16.19 23.45
C LYS A 643 -9.04 15.28 22.31
N LEU A 644 -8.31 14.20 22.05
CA LEU A 644 -8.63 13.23 21.02
C LEU A 644 -9.45 12.04 21.56
N ASN A 645 -9.94 12.06 22.80
CA ASN A 645 -10.67 10.95 23.43
C ASN A 645 -9.90 9.62 23.38
N LEU A 646 -8.61 9.68 23.69
CA LEU A 646 -7.66 8.56 23.74
C LEU A 646 -7.14 8.33 25.17
N GLU A 647 -7.94 8.58 26.21
CA GLU A 647 -7.54 8.46 27.61
C GLU A 647 -7.07 7.04 27.96
N PHE A 648 -7.63 6.02 27.27
CA PHE A 648 -7.21 4.63 27.43
C PHE A 648 -5.76 4.34 27.00
N VAL A 649 -5.13 5.27 26.26
CA VAL A 649 -3.72 5.22 25.85
C VAL A 649 -2.79 5.74 26.94
N ILE A 650 -3.28 6.61 27.84
CA ILE A 650 -2.44 7.28 28.84
C ILE A 650 -1.73 6.25 29.72
N LYS A 651 -2.48 5.28 30.26
CA LYS A 651 -1.97 4.19 31.11
C LYS A 651 -0.85 3.33 30.49
N ASP A 652 -0.74 3.34 29.16
CA ASP A 652 0.23 2.54 28.42
C ASP A 652 1.48 3.36 28.06
N LEU A 653 1.42 4.70 28.15
CA LEU A 653 2.51 5.62 27.77
C LEU A 653 3.07 6.44 28.96
N TYR A 654 2.30 6.61 30.03
CA TYR A 654 2.58 7.38 31.23
C TYR A 654 2.24 6.54 32.46
#